data_AF-A0A1Z8SSQ8-F1
#
_entry.id   AF-A0A1Z8SSQ8-F1
#
_cell.length_a   1.000
_cell.length_b   1.000
_cell.length_c   1.000
_cell.angle_alpha   90.00
_cell.angle_beta   90.00
_cell.angle_gamma   90.00
#
_symmetry.space_group_name_H-M   'P 1'
#
loop_
_entity.id
_entity.type
_entity.pdbx_description
1 polymer ?
#
loop_
_entity_poly.entity_id
_entity_poly.type
_entity_poly.pdbx_seq_one_letter_code
_entity_poly.pdbx_strand_id
1 'polypeptide(L)'
;MTVFTSHYFLLAGSVTIALLLIVFFWSESHKERRIFKLTSAKLFSRLSPLYSKKRNFLKLGIFLVGLGFITLALARPQWGSKNRTSKPSGIDLIIALDVSKSMLARDVRPNRLERVKLSISNLIGDLRGDRVGLITFAGNAFLQCPLTLDHQAFLNTLSNVEVGSIKSPGTNLAMPIDEAARSFSHDDRDKFLVLISDGEDLEGGGLKRAKEAEKEGIKIFTIGIGSPEGTRIPTDPVDKPARNFLLDPSGQTIISQMDEKSLEAISQESNGKYYPLGSTGQGLANVFKTLKTIGEQKTREQFSSEIPIERFQPFALIAVLILLFEKLTPAARSTIKKGMTLCLTIILCFFSGCLKQDNIRRAEEAAQNEEWNHAAKFYETEINASSEVEPNMMAKLLLNAGLAHSKSSNFSLAKERLRQSIDQSIDSPDLQSKALNELGNLFYKETNNWLDQQNVSKARETWDKAINYYESAYQLDGNLKASSNLNSLKKQIEERINSLVCIIRGVIWRDINGDGRVQENETRLSAKVFWDKNNDGEHNSTEEPFLKTNQDGQFAFEWISSIYPVSLSIDSEILEINSSSNPFLIPVFPTPPPPLNPTGVKNVSITIEKPGDSTVTLPYRSAPIIRGTIWSDKNGNSQKENEEAGFSQAKLFLDKDGNFQLDDNETSFIPDNNGSFTFPAPPGQYSVCVLPNNADANITYPIEEKKAYLTWIDYESPTEPLLFGIQDNSQEQQQSSDNNQTEDNSEQNNPTPDPSNNPERSKETDPEQVNGLYERLLQEMESKSQNLDDNKQNIIGTSANGRDY
;
A
#
# COMPACT_ATOMS: atom_id res chain seq x y z
N MET A 1 -0.87 56.99 -11.16
CA MET A 1 -1.18 56.24 -12.38
C MET A 1 -0.96 57.13 -13.58
N THR A 2 0.01 56.81 -14.43
CA THR A 2 0.18 57.46 -15.73
C THR A 2 -0.80 56.82 -16.72
N VAL A 3 -1.73 57.58 -17.28
CA VAL A 3 -2.70 57.08 -18.26
C VAL A 3 -2.02 56.66 -19.57
N PHE A 4 -0.85 57.23 -19.88
CA PHE A 4 -0.06 56.92 -21.06
C PHE A 4 1.37 56.55 -20.69
N THR A 5 1.89 55.53 -21.37
CA THR A 5 3.29 55.08 -21.17
C THR A 5 4.30 56.09 -21.72
N SER A 6 3.94 56.76 -22.82
CA SER A 6 4.88 57.57 -23.59
C SER A 6 4.23 58.86 -24.10
N HIS A 7 4.14 59.85 -23.22
CA HIS A 7 3.53 61.16 -23.47
C HIS A 7 4.17 61.94 -24.64
N TYR A 8 5.44 61.66 -24.98
CA TYR A 8 6.15 62.28 -26.10
C TYR A 8 5.48 62.03 -27.46
N PHE A 9 4.80 60.89 -27.66
CA PHE A 9 4.09 60.60 -28.93
C PHE A 9 2.85 61.48 -29.13
N LEU A 10 2.21 61.94 -28.04
CA LEU A 10 1.09 62.88 -28.14
C LEU A 10 1.56 64.27 -28.60
N LEU A 11 2.72 64.72 -28.10
CA LEU A 11 3.33 65.98 -28.53
C LEU A 11 3.83 65.90 -29.98
N ALA A 12 4.51 64.81 -30.36
CA ALA A 12 4.92 64.60 -31.75
C ALA A 12 3.71 64.50 -32.70
N GLY A 13 2.62 63.87 -32.24
CA GLY A 13 1.36 63.78 -32.96
C GLY A 13 0.69 65.14 -33.21
N SER A 14 0.63 66.01 -32.21
CA SER A 14 0.02 67.33 -32.37
C SER A 14 0.84 68.24 -33.30
N VAL A 15 2.17 68.18 -33.22
CA VAL A 15 3.08 68.92 -34.12
C VAL A 15 2.94 68.44 -35.57
N THR A 16 2.87 67.13 -35.79
CA THR A 16 2.70 66.57 -37.14
C THR A 16 1.34 66.92 -37.75
N ILE A 17 0.26 66.90 -36.95
CA ILE A 17 -1.07 67.36 -37.37
C ILE A 17 -1.04 68.85 -37.75
N ALA A 18 -0.41 69.70 -36.95
CA ALA A 18 -0.29 71.14 -37.23
C ALA A 18 0.51 71.41 -38.52
N LEU A 19 1.62 70.71 -38.72
CA LEU A 19 2.44 70.81 -39.94
C LEU A 19 1.62 70.41 -41.18
N LEU A 20 0.86 69.30 -41.11
CA LEU A 20 0.02 68.83 -42.21
C LEU A 20 -1.09 69.83 -42.56
N LEU A 21 -1.70 70.48 -41.56
CA LEU A 21 -2.66 71.55 -41.78
C LEU A 21 -2.03 72.75 -42.51
N ILE A 22 -0.84 73.19 -42.08
CA ILE A 22 -0.11 74.29 -42.73
C ILE A 22 0.21 73.94 -44.18
N VAL A 23 0.76 72.75 -44.43
CA VAL A 23 1.08 72.28 -45.79
C VAL A 23 -0.17 72.18 -46.64
N PHE A 24 -1.30 71.72 -46.09
CA PHE A 24 -2.56 71.63 -46.82
C PHE A 24 -3.09 73.00 -47.23
N PHE A 25 -3.19 73.96 -46.30
CA PHE A 25 -3.65 75.33 -46.60
C PHE A 25 -2.70 76.05 -47.56
N TRP A 26 -1.39 75.84 -47.42
CA TRP A 26 -0.39 76.35 -48.33
C TRP A 26 -0.53 75.76 -49.74
N SER A 27 -0.71 74.43 -49.84
CA SER A 27 -0.97 73.72 -51.09
C SER A 27 -2.25 74.20 -51.77
N GLU A 28 -3.37 74.33 -51.06
CA GLU A 28 -4.62 74.83 -51.64
C GLU A 28 -4.47 76.29 -52.13
N SER A 29 -3.80 77.15 -51.36
CA SER A 29 -3.51 78.54 -51.77
C SER A 29 -2.64 78.60 -53.02
N HIS A 30 -1.64 77.72 -53.15
CA HIS A 30 -0.79 77.64 -54.34
C HIS A 30 -1.50 77.03 -55.54
N LYS A 31 -2.37 76.03 -55.34
CA LYS A 31 -3.21 75.47 -56.40
C LYS A 31 -4.14 76.53 -56.96
N GLU A 32 -4.82 77.32 -56.12
CA GLU A 32 -5.66 78.41 -56.57
C GLU A 32 -4.88 79.43 -57.42
N ARG A 33 -3.68 79.82 -56.98
CA ARG A 33 -2.79 80.71 -57.74
C ARG A 33 -2.34 80.13 -59.08
N ARG A 34 -2.09 78.81 -59.17
CA ARG A 34 -1.69 78.13 -60.42
C ARG A 34 -2.87 77.94 -61.38
N ILE A 35 -4.03 77.57 -60.85
CA ILE A 35 -5.27 77.40 -61.62
C ILE A 35 -5.69 78.74 -62.25
N PHE A 36 -5.55 79.84 -61.50
CA PHE A 36 -5.84 81.19 -62.00
C PHE A 36 -4.90 81.65 -63.13
N LYS A 37 -3.67 81.11 -63.20
CA LYS A 37 -2.73 81.37 -64.30
C LYS A 37 -3.02 80.54 -65.56
N LEU A 38 -3.72 79.41 -65.43
CA LEU A 38 -3.94 78.46 -66.52
C LEU A 38 -5.34 78.58 -67.15
N THR A 39 -6.34 79.13 -66.45
CA THR A 39 -7.72 79.22 -66.94
C THR A 39 -8.47 80.44 -66.38
N SER A 40 -9.38 81.03 -67.14
CA SER A 40 -10.31 82.05 -66.63
C SER A 40 -11.35 81.40 -65.71
N ALA A 41 -11.75 82.10 -64.62
CA ALA A 41 -12.62 81.57 -63.56
C ALA A 41 -13.96 80.95 -64.07
N LYS A 42 -14.40 81.32 -65.27
CA LYS A 42 -15.62 80.83 -65.92
C LYS A 42 -15.46 79.46 -66.60
N LEU A 43 -14.25 79.05 -66.99
CA LEU A 43 -13.98 77.76 -67.65
C LEU A 43 -13.63 76.63 -66.67
N PHE A 44 -13.15 76.97 -65.46
CA PHE A 44 -12.72 75.99 -64.45
C PHE A 44 -13.84 75.04 -64.01
N SER A 45 -15.08 75.54 -63.87
CA SER A 45 -16.24 74.73 -63.50
C SER A 45 -16.64 73.70 -64.56
N ARG A 46 -16.23 73.89 -65.83
CA ARG A 46 -16.48 72.95 -66.95
C ARG A 46 -15.35 71.93 -67.16
N LEU A 47 -14.11 72.30 -66.85
CA LEU A 47 -12.92 71.44 -67.03
C LEU A 47 -12.69 70.44 -65.87
N SER A 48 -13.18 70.74 -64.66
CA SER A 48 -13.05 69.85 -63.49
C SER A 48 -14.31 69.83 -62.62
N PRO A 49 -15.46 69.36 -63.15
CA PRO A 49 -16.75 69.30 -62.42
C PRO A 49 -16.73 68.34 -61.22
N LEU A 50 -15.68 67.53 -61.08
CA LEU A 50 -15.50 66.56 -60.01
C LEU A 50 -14.75 67.14 -58.79
N TYR A 51 -14.17 68.34 -58.89
CA TYR A 51 -13.41 68.95 -57.79
C TYR A 51 -14.32 69.74 -56.84
N SER A 52 -14.39 69.32 -55.58
CA SER A 52 -15.16 70.01 -54.54
C SER A 52 -14.29 70.31 -53.32
N LYS A 53 -14.14 71.61 -52.99
CA LYS A 53 -13.39 72.08 -51.82
C LYS A 53 -13.93 71.50 -50.51
N LYS A 54 -15.27 71.44 -50.35
CA LYS A 54 -15.91 70.89 -49.15
C LYS A 54 -15.59 69.41 -48.94
N ARG A 55 -15.48 68.63 -50.01
CA ARG A 55 -15.12 67.20 -49.93
C ARG A 55 -13.65 66.98 -49.64
N ASN A 56 -12.77 67.80 -50.19
CA ASN A 56 -11.34 67.73 -49.90
C ASN A 56 -11.07 68.09 -48.42
N PHE A 57 -11.80 69.09 -47.88
CA PHE A 57 -11.75 69.44 -46.47
C PHE A 57 -12.32 68.32 -45.57
N LEU A 58 -13.40 67.66 -46.00
CA LEU A 58 -13.95 66.50 -45.29
C LEU A 58 -12.97 65.31 -45.28
N LYS A 59 -12.32 65.01 -46.41
CA LYS A 59 -11.26 63.99 -46.51
C LYS A 59 -10.09 64.28 -45.58
N LEU A 60 -9.63 65.53 -45.57
CA LEU A 60 -8.59 65.97 -44.65
C LEU A 60 -9.03 65.80 -43.19
N GLY A 61 -10.26 66.20 -42.85
CA GLY A 61 -10.81 66.01 -41.51
C GLY A 61 -10.80 64.55 -41.07
N ILE A 62 -11.29 63.63 -41.92
CA ILE A 62 -11.29 62.19 -41.64
C ILE A 62 -9.85 61.65 -41.51
N PHE A 63 -8.93 62.08 -42.38
CA PHE A 63 -7.53 61.70 -42.32
C PHE A 63 -6.84 62.17 -41.02
N LEU A 64 -7.08 63.40 -40.59
CA LEU A 64 -6.52 63.95 -39.36
C LEU A 64 -7.10 63.28 -38.12
N VAL A 65 -8.39 62.93 -38.12
CA VAL A 65 -9.00 62.13 -37.04
C VAL A 65 -8.36 60.74 -36.99
N GLY A 66 -8.17 60.07 -38.13
CA GLY A 66 -7.48 58.78 -38.21
C GLY A 66 -6.05 58.86 -37.67
N LEU A 67 -5.30 59.89 -38.08
CA LEU A 67 -3.96 60.17 -37.57
C LEU A 67 -3.95 60.43 -36.06
N GLY A 68 -4.95 61.14 -35.54
CA GLY A 68 -5.15 61.33 -34.10
C GLY A 68 -5.26 60.01 -33.34
N PHE A 69 -6.07 59.06 -33.84
CA PHE A 69 -6.18 57.73 -33.23
C PHE A 69 -4.88 56.91 -33.35
N ILE A 70 -4.08 57.06 -34.41
CA ILE A 70 -2.73 56.46 -34.49
C ILE A 70 -1.82 57.01 -33.40
N THR A 71 -1.81 58.33 -33.22
CA THR A 71 -0.98 58.97 -32.18
C THR A 71 -1.40 58.53 -30.77
N LEU A 72 -2.70 58.32 -30.57
CA LEU A 72 -3.24 57.81 -29.31
C LEU A 72 -2.86 56.35 -29.09
N ALA A 73 -2.86 55.51 -30.13
CA ALA A 73 -2.37 54.13 -30.06
C ALA A 73 -0.86 54.08 -29.75
N LEU A 74 -0.06 54.92 -30.39
CA LEU A 74 1.39 55.03 -30.14
C LEU A 74 1.71 55.58 -28.75
N ALA A 75 0.82 56.39 -28.17
CA ALA A 75 0.95 56.84 -26.78
C ALA A 75 0.74 55.71 -25.75
N ARG A 76 0.28 54.53 -26.20
CA ARG A 76 0.07 53.32 -25.40
C ARG A 76 -0.76 53.62 -24.15
N PRO A 77 -2.07 53.84 -24.28
CA PRO A 77 -2.95 54.06 -23.15
C PRO A 77 -3.00 52.82 -22.27
N GLN A 78 -3.03 53.06 -20.96
CA GLN A 78 -2.98 52.01 -19.96
C GLN A 78 -4.23 52.08 -19.07
N TRP A 79 -4.96 50.97 -18.98
CA TRP A 79 -6.00 50.80 -17.96
C TRP A 79 -6.19 49.34 -17.58
N GLY A 80 -6.47 49.11 -16.30
CA GLY A 80 -6.42 47.80 -15.66
C GLY A 80 -4.99 47.35 -15.34
N SER A 81 -4.86 46.48 -14.35
CA SER A 81 -3.59 45.92 -13.90
C SER A 81 -3.58 44.41 -14.03
N LYS A 82 -2.38 43.85 -14.25
CA LYS A 82 -2.11 42.42 -14.16
C LYS A 82 -1.08 42.20 -13.06
N ASN A 83 -1.37 41.29 -12.14
CA ASN A 83 -0.42 40.90 -11.11
C ASN A 83 0.79 40.21 -11.75
N ARG A 84 2.00 40.61 -11.35
CA ARG A 84 3.23 39.96 -11.80
C ARG A 84 3.26 38.55 -11.21
N THR A 85 3.18 37.53 -12.06
CA THR A 85 3.40 36.12 -11.65
C THR A 85 4.90 35.82 -11.60
N SER A 86 5.68 36.59 -10.84
CA SER A 86 7.04 36.16 -10.50
C SER A 86 6.94 35.13 -9.38
N LYS A 87 7.56 33.97 -9.56
CA LYS A 87 7.69 32.99 -8.47
C LYS A 87 8.32 33.69 -7.27
N PRO A 88 7.78 33.50 -6.05
CA PRO A 88 8.30 34.17 -4.87
C PRO A 88 9.77 33.81 -4.66
N SER A 89 10.57 34.80 -4.29
CA SER A 89 11.89 34.54 -3.72
C SER A 89 11.67 34.12 -2.27
N GLY A 90 11.89 32.84 -1.95
CA GLY A 90 12.01 32.39 -0.56
C GLY A 90 13.17 33.09 0.16
N ILE A 91 13.24 32.93 1.48
CA ILE A 91 14.35 33.43 2.28
C ILE A 91 15.50 32.42 2.31
N ASP A 92 16.72 32.90 2.59
CA ASP A 92 17.86 32.04 2.87
C ASP A 92 18.09 32.00 4.38
N LEU A 93 17.95 30.81 4.96
CA LEU A 93 18.11 30.57 6.39
C LEU A 93 19.32 29.65 6.64
N ILE A 94 20.29 30.13 7.40
CA ILE A 94 21.39 29.28 7.90
C ILE A 94 21.20 29.10 9.40
N ILE A 95 21.24 27.85 9.86
CA ILE A 95 21.21 27.51 11.29
C ILE A 95 22.63 27.19 11.70
N ALA A 96 23.18 27.96 12.64
CA ALA A 96 24.45 27.69 13.29
C ALA A 96 24.20 27.03 14.65
N LEU A 97 24.66 25.78 14.79
CA LEU A 97 24.43 24.92 15.95
C LEU A 97 25.74 24.71 16.72
N ASP A 98 25.73 25.05 18.00
CA ASP A 98 26.81 24.76 18.92
C ASP A 98 26.92 23.24 19.16
N VAL A 99 28.14 22.69 19.03
CA VAL A 99 28.49 21.29 19.26
C VAL A 99 29.64 21.13 20.26
N SER A 100 29.88 22.17 21.07
CA SER A 100 30.83 22.14 22.17
C SER A 100 30.38 21.17 23.29
N LYS A 101 31.28 20.87 24.22
CA LYS A 101 31.01 19.89 25.29
C LYS A 101 29.89 20.32 26.24
N SER A 102 29.65 21.63 26.39
CA SER A 102 28.56 22.15 27.23
C SER A 102 27.18 21.73 26.72
N MET A 103 27.05 21.42 25.43
CA MET A 103 25.80 20.94 24.82
C MET A 103 25.41 19.50 25.24
N LEU A 104 26.27 18.79 25.98
CA LEU A 104 25.94 17.52 26.66
C LEU A 104 25.22 17.71 27.99
N ALA A 105 25.13 18.95 28.49
CA ALA A 105 24.35 19.28 29.68
C ALA A 105 22.90 18.79 29.57
N ARG A 106 22.35 18.31 30.70
CA ARG A 106 21.00 17.72 30.80
C ARG A 106 20.02 18.58 31.59
N ASP A 107 20.28 19.87 31.70
CA ASP A 107 19.33 20.86 32.22
C ASP A 107 18.08 20.97 31.33
N VAL A 108 18.24 20.72 30.04
CA VAL A 108 17.12 20.47 29.12
C VAL A 108 17.17 19.00 28.66
N ARG A 109 16.10 18.25 28.93
CA ARG A 109 16.02 16.83 28.53
C ARG A 109 15.94 16.69 27.00
N PRO A 110 16.49 15.65 26.37
CA PRO A 110 17.38 14.65 26.97
C PRO A 110 18.80 15.20 27.24
N ASN A 111 19.33 16.02 26.34
CA ASN A 111 20.42 16.96 26.57
C ASN A 111 20.18 18.22 25.70
N ARG A 112 21.00 19.25 25.85
CA ARG A 112 20.87 20.51 25.09
C ARG A 112 20.88 20.27 23.58
N LEU A 113 21.89 19.57 23.04
CA LEU A 113 22.03 19.32 21.59
C LEU A 113 20.83 18.55 20.99
N GLU A 114 20.47 17.43 21.60
CA GLU A 114 19.38 16.57 21.13
C GLU A 114 18.03 17.27 21.24
N ARG A 115 17.82 18.11 22.27
CA ARG A 115 16.62 18.95 22.31
C ARG A 115 16.56 19.89 21.12
N VAL A 116 17.65 20.55 20.75
CA VAL A 116 17.70 21.45 19.59
C VAL A 116 17.42 20.69 18.30
N LYS A 117 18.07 19.53 18.09
CA LYS A 117 17.84 18.66 16.92
C LYS A 117 16.36 18.31 16.78
N LEU A 118 15.73 17.83 17.85
CA LEU A 118 14.30 17.54 17.87
C LEU A 118 13.42 18.77 17.55
N SER A 119 13.75 19.93 18.12
CA SER A 119 13.00 21.16 17.88
C SER A 119 13.11 21.64 16.43
N ILE A 120 14.31 21.58 15.82
CA ILE A 120 14.48 21.91 14.41
C ILE A 120 13.74 20.91 13.52
N SER A 121 13.85 19.60 13.78
CA SER A 121 13.18 18.57 12.99
C SER A 121 11.66 18.73 12.96
N ASN A 122 11.06 19.16 14.07
CA ASN A 122 9.61 19.39 14.14
C ASN A 122 9.16 20.67 13.40
N LEU A 123 10.03 21.68 13.29
CA LEU A 123 9.68 22.99 12.74
C LEU A 123 10.08 23.16 11.27
N ILE A 124 11.02 22.37 10.76
CA ILE A 124 11.51 22.52 9.38
C ILE A 124 10.41 22.31 8.33
N GLY A 125 9.41 21.46 8.62
CA GLY A 125 8.28 21.21 7.73
C GLY A 125 7.41 22.44 7.45
N ASP A 126 7.49 23.47 8.29
CA ASP A 126 6.74 24.71 8.12
C ASP A 126 7.36 25.68 7.10
N LEU A 127 8.64 25.50 6.73
CA LEU A 127 9.40 26.37 5.83
C LEU A 127 9.17 26.05 4.36
N ARG A 128 7.98 26.33 3.81
CA ARG A 128 7.68 26.01 2.41
C ARG A 128 8.34 26.98 1.41
N GLY A 129 9.34 26.49 0.66
CA GLY A 129 9.98 27.22 -0.44
C GLY A 129 11.22 28.04 -0.05
N ASP A 130 11.67 27.91 1.19
CA ASP A 130 12.86 28.58 1.73
C ASP A 130 14.09 27.65 1.68
N ARG A 131 15.27 28.22 1.43
CA ARG A 131 16.53 27.47 1.47
C ARG A 131 17.04 27.42 2.91
N VAL A 132 17.43 26.22 3.34
CA VAL A 132 18.01 26.01 4.67
C VAL A 132 19.44 25.49 4.55
N GLY A 133 20.33 25.98 5.41
CA GLY A 133 21.71 25.50 5.57
C GLY A 133 22.02 25.20 7.03
N LEU A 134 23.04 24.38 7.26
CA LEU A 134 23.51 23.97 8.59
C LEU A 134 25.00 24.26 8.74
N ILE A 135 25.34 25.03 9.77
CA ILE A 135 26.70 25.23 10.26
C ILE A 135 26.77 24.61 11.64
N THR A 136 27.83 23.86 11.93
CA THR A 136 28.15 23.42 13.29
C THR A 136 29.39 24.14 13.77
N PHE A 137 29.44 24.52 15.05
CA PHE A 137 30.61 25.21 15.59
C PHE A 137 30.92 24.82 17.03
N ALA A 138 32.20 24.97 17.38
CA ALA A 138 32.75 24.89 18.73
C ALA A 138 33.91 25.91 18.79
N GLY A 139 35.17 25.48 18.90
CA GLY A 139 36.32 26.40 18.73
C GLY A 139 36.52 26.86 17.28
N ASN A 140 36.04 26.08 16.30
CA ASN A 140 35.99 26.43 14.87
C ASN A 140 34.55 26.22 14.36
N ALA A 141 34.22 26.76 13.18
CA ALA A 141 32.93 26.54 12.51
C ALA A 141 33.12 25.85 11.15
N PHE A 142 32.17 24.98 10.78
CA PHE A 142 32.14 24.29 9.50
C PHE A 142 30.73 24.24 8.93
N LEU A 143 30.61 24.52 7.63
CA LEU A 143 29.39 24.30 6.87
C LEU A 143 29.15 22.79 6.68
N GLN A 144 28.14 22.25 7.36
CA GLN A 144 27.75 20.84 7.24
C GLN A 144 26.79 20.62 6.08
N CYS A 145 25.82 21.54 5.92
CA CYS A 145 24.84 21.50 4.84
C CYS A 145 24.81 22.88 4.15
N PRO A 146 25.20 22.97 2.87
CA PRO A 146 24.97 24.16 2.06
C PRO A 146 23.47 24.51 1.97
N LEU A 147 23.17 25.75 1.61
CA LEU A 147 21.80 26.23 1.40
C LEU A 147 21.07 25.37 0.35
N THR A 148 20.03 24.65 0.78
CA THR A 148 19.26 23.73 -0.07
C THR A 148 17.76 23.88 0.14
N LEU A 149 16.98 23.56 -0.90
CA LEU A 149 15.52 23.40 -0.82
C LEU A 149 15.11 22.00 -0.35
N ASP A 150 16.05 21.06 -0.34
CA ASP A 150 15.83 19.69 0.12
C ASP A 150 15.94 19.61 1.65
N HIS A 151 14.79 19.76 2.32
CA HIS A 151 14.74 19.68 3.78
C HIS A 151 15.03 18.28 4.32
N GLN A 152 14.85 17.22 3.52
CA GLN A 152 15.20 15.85 3.94
C GLN A 152 16.72 15.68 4.00
N ALA A 153 17.45 16.19 3.00
CA ALA A 153 18.91 16.22 3.03
C ALA A 153 19.45 17.02 4.23
N PHE A 154 18.83 18.17 4.54
CA PHE A 154 19.14 18.94 5.73
C PHE A 154 18.88 18.15 7.02
N LEU A 155 17.72 17.49 7.14
CA LEU A 155 17.36 16.68 8.32
C LEU A 155 18.30 15.51 8.54
N ASN A 156 18.69 14.82 7.47
CA ASN A 156 19.66 13.73 7.54
C ASN A 156 21.01 14.24 8.05
N THR A 157 21.47 15.39 7.55
CA THR A 157 22.72 16.01 8.01
C THR A 157 22.62 16.41 9.48
N LEU A 158 21.52 17.04 9.89
CA LEU A 158 21.26 17.44 11.28
C LEU A 158 21.25 16.22 12.22
N SER A 159 20.65 15.10 11.81
CA SER A 159 20.56 13.90 12.65
C SER A 159 21.93 13.30 12.97
N ASN A 160 22.90 13.43 12.05
CA ASN A 160 24.28 12.95 12.17
C ASN A 160 25.20 13.91 12.94
N VAL A 161 24.71 15.07 13.37
CA VAL A 161 25.50 16.00 14.18
C VAL A 161 25.65 15.46 15.59
N GLU A 162 26.90 15.31 16.02
CA GLU A 162 27.29 14.85 17.35
C GLU A 162 28.31 15.80 18.00
N VAL A 163 28.32 15.85 19.33
CA VAL A 163 29.33 16.57 20.11
C VAL A 163 30.70 15.94 19.89
N GLY A 164 31.72 16.76 19.63
CA GLY A 164 33.08 16.29 19.36
C GLY A 164 33.37 16.02 17.87
N SER A 165 32.38 16.22 16.99
CA SER A 165 32.59 16.31 15.53
C SER A 165 33.64 17.37 15.16
N ILE A 166 33.74 18.45 15.95
CA ILE A 166 34.76 19.48 15.83
C ILE A 166 35.86 19.23 16.88
N LYS A 167 37.08 18.97 16.41
CA LYS A 167 38.24 18.64 17.28
C LYS A 167 38.76 19.83 18.10
N SER A 168 38.51 21.06 17.65
CA SER A 168 38.96 22.26 18.35
C SER A 168 38.05 22.52 19.56
N PRO A 169 38.56 22.39 20.80
CA PRO A 169 37.74 22.62 22.00
C PRO A 169 37.47 24.10 22.21
N GLY A 170 36.43 24.40 23.00
CA GLY A 170 35.98 25.76 23.28
C GLY A 170 34.77 26.16 22.44
N THR A 171 34.39 27.43 22.54
CA THR A 171 33.24 28.03 21.87
C THR A 171 33.64 29.42 21.36
N ASN A 172 33.60 29.60 20.05
CA ASN A 172 33.85 30.87 19.37
C ASN A 172 32.61 31.27 18.58
N LEU A 173 31.95 32.37 18.98
CA LEU A 173 30.73 32.85 18.35
C LEU A 173 30.96 33.68 17.08
N ALA A 174 32.18 34.14 16.80
CA ALA A 174 32.50 34.89 15.59
C ALA A 174 32.59 33.97 14.35
N MET A 175 33.24 32.81 14.49
CA MET A 175 33.45 31.84 13.42
C MET A 175 32.17 31.38 12.71
N PRO A 176 31.06 31.02 13.40
CA PRO A 176 29.82 30.64 12.72
C PRO A 176 29.18 31.81 11.97
N ILE A 177 29.37 33.05 12.42
CA ILE A 177 28.88 34.24 11.72
C ILE A 177 29.70 34.48 10.45
N ASP A 178 31.02 34.33 10.53
CA ASP A 178 31.92 34.40 9.38
C ASP A 178 31.61 33.34 8.33
N GLU A 179 31.40 32.10 8.75
CA GLU A 179 31.10 30.99 7.86
C GLU A 179 29.71 31.16 7.21
N ALA A 180 28.73 31.68 7.96
CA ALA A 180 27.42 32.03 7.41
C ALA A 180 27.52 33.12 6.34
N ALA A 181 28.29 34.18 6.60
CA ALA A 181 28.48 35.28 5.65
C ALA A 181 29.09 34.80 4.33
N ARG A 182 30.03 33.85 4.37
CA ARG A 182 30.62 33.22 3.18
C ARG A 182 29.66 32.29 2.45
N SER A 183 28.75 31.65 3.19
CA SER A 183 27.82 30.64 2.67
C SER A 183 26.57 31.23 2.02
N PHE A 184 26.18 32.46 2.38
CA PHE A 184 25.04 33.11 1.74
C PHE A 184 25.31 33.41 0.26
N SER A 185 24.27 33.23 -0.55
CA SER A 185 24.31 33.60 -1.97
C SER A 185 24.40 35.12 -2.15
N HIS A 186 24.91 35.57 -3.30
CA HIS A 186 24.95 36.99 -3.69
C HIS A 186 23.61 37.45 -4.32
N ASP A 187 22.55 36.64 -4.20
CA ASP A 187 21.22 36.94 -4.72
C ASP A 187 20.52 38.01 -3.86
N ASP A 188 19.46 38.63 -4.40
CA ASP A 188 18.62 39.65 -3.73
C ASP A 188 17.66 39.05 -2.67
N ARG A 189 18.06 37.93 -2.05
CA ARG A 189 17.31 37.23 -1.01
C ARG A 189 17.65 37.77 0.36
N ASP A 190 16.67 37.77 1.27
CA ASP A 190 16.93 38.11 2.66
C ASP A 190 17.72 36.99 3.33
N LYS A 191 18.79 37.37 4.04
CA LYS A 191 19.76 36.47 4.66
C LYS A 191 19.55 36.42 6.16
N PHE A 192 19.20 35.26 6.68
CA PHE A 192 18.92 35.05 8.09
C PHE A 192 19.84 33.99 8.68
N LEU A 193 20.55 34.35 9.74
CA LEU A 193 21.34 33.43 10.54
C LEU A 193 20.61 33.16 11.85
N VAL A 194 20.38 31.89 12.19
CA VAL A 194 19.88 31.47 13.51
C VAL A 194 21.02 30.80 14.26
N LEU A 195 21.59 31.50 15.25
CA LEU A 195 22.67 31.04 16.10
C LEU A 195 22.10 30.40 17.37
N ILE A 196 22.39 29.12 17.61
CA ILE A 196 21.89 28.37 18.77
C ILE A 196 23.08 27.95 19.64
N SER A 197 23.16 28.48 20.86
CA SER A 197 24.28 28.25 21.80
C SER A 197 23.83 28.54 23.23
N ASP A 198 24.64 28.12 24.20
CA ASP A 198 24.53 28.59 25.59
C ASP A 198 25.17 29.98 25.79
N GLY A 199 25.87 30.51 24.78
CA GLY A 199 26.36 31.89 24.79
C GLY A 199 27.73 32.07 25.45
N GLU A 200 28.38 31.00 25.91
CA GLU A 200 29.72 31.06 26.50
C GLU A 200 30.78 31.41 25.42
N ASP A 201 30.94 32.69 25.06
CA ASP A 201 31.97 33.15 24.12
C ASP A 201 33.33 33.25 24.81
N LEU A 202 34.17 32.22 24.68
CA LEU A 202 35.49 32.18 25.31
C LEU A 202 36.51 33.10 24.63
N GLU A 203 36.26 33.51 23.38
CA GLU A 203 37.18 34.31 22.57
C GLU A 203 36.72 35.77 22.39
N GLY A 204 35.47 36.09 22.73
CA GLY A 204 34.94 37.46 22.83
C GLY A 204 34.81 38.21 21.50
N GLY A 205 34.85 37.49 20.38
CA GLY A 205 34.81 38.05 19.02
C GLY A 205 33.41 38.21 18.44
N GLY A 206 32.40 37.52 19.00
CA GLY A 206 31.08 37.39 18.37
C GLY A 206 30.37 38.72 18.12
N LEU A 207 30.39 39.63 19.10
CA LEU A 207 29.71 40.93 19.00
C LEU A 207 30.29 41.82 17.89
N LYS A 208 31.63 41.84 17.74
CA LYS A 208 32.28 42.64 16.69
C LYS A 208 31.89 42.13 15.31
N ARG A 209 31.87 40.81 15.11
CA ARG A 209 31.53 40.21 13.82
C ARG A 209 30.05 40.35 13.47
N ALA A 210 29.17 40.32 14.47
CA ALA A 210 27.73 40.58 14.29
C ALA A 210 27.47 41.98 13.69
N LYS A 211 28.19 43.00 14.16
CA LYS A 211 28.14 44.37 13.61
C LYS A 211 28.58 44.45 12.15
N GLU A 212 29.55 43.63 11.76
CA GLU A 212 30.00 43.55 10.36
C GLU A 212 28.98 42.82 9.48
N ALA A 213 28.34 41.78 10.01
CA ALA A 213 27.33 41.00 9.31
C ALA A 213 26.08 41.83 8.99
N GLU A 214 25.72 42.78 9.86
CA GLU A 214 24.62 43.72 9.63
C GLU A 214 24.85 44.58 8.37
N LYS A 215 26.09 45.05 8.18
CA LYS A 215 26.49 45.82 6.98
C LYS A 215 26.44 44.97 5.70
N GLU A 216 26.57 43.66 5.83
CA GLU A 216 26.43 42.67 4.75
C GLU A 216 24.95 42.27 4.50
N GLY A 217 24.01 42.84 5.25
CA GLY A 217 22.57 42.57 5.15
C GLY A 217 22.12 41.28 5.83
N ILE A 218 22.95 40.70 6.71
CA ILE A 218 22.66 39.46 7.42
C ILE A 218 22.03 39.79 8.78
N LYS A 219 20.83 39.26 9.03
CA LYS A 219 20.13 39.41 10.31
C LYS A 219 20.35 38.18 11.18
N ILE A 220 20.86 38.36 12.40
CA ILE A 220 21.21 37.25 13.29
C ILE A 220 20.18 37.12 14.41
N PHE A 221 19.44 36.01 14.40
CA PHE A 221 18.60 35.58 15.51
C PHE A 221 19.40 34.65 16.40
N THR A 222 19.38 34.90 17.71
CA THR A 222 20.11 34.07 18.66
C THR A 222 19.13 33.30 19.54
N ILE A 223 19.40 32.02 19.76
CA ILE A 223 18.62 31.15 20.61
C ILE A 223 19.49 30.64 21.75
N GLY A 224 19.16 31.09 22.97
CA GLY A 224 19.83 30.65 24.19
C GLY A 224 19.33 29.28 24.63
N ILE A 225 20.24 28.36 24.93
CA ILE A 225 19.92 27.08 25.52
C ILE A 225 20.74 26.82 26.79
N GLY A 226 20.04 26.54 27.88
CA GLY A 226 20.63 26.16 29.15
C GLY A 226 20.00 26.88 30.33
N SER A 227 20.38 26.48 31.54
CA SER A 227 19.99 27.15 32.78
C SER A 227 20.96 28.31 33.09
N PRO A 228 20.45 29.50 33.44
CA PRO A 228 21.27 30.59 33.98
C PRO A 228 21.99 30.22 35.29
N GLU A 229 21.42 29.31 36.07
CA GLU A 229 22.01 28.84 37.35
C GLU A 229 23.22 27.92 37.11
N GLY A 230 23.32 27.37 35.90
CA GLY A 230 24.37 26.46 35.48
C GLY A 230 24.13 25.01 35.86
N THR A 231 24.78 24.10 35.12
CA THR A 231 24.70 22.67 35.38
C THR A 231 26.01 21.96 35.07
N ARG A 232 26.20 20.80 35.69
CA ARG A 232 27.37 19.95 35.44
C ARG A 232 27.18 19.20 34.12
N ILE A 233 28.27 19.03 33.38
CA ILE A 233 28.25 18.35 32.09
C ILE A 233 28.51 16.85 32.31
N PRO A 234 27.54 15.95 32.08
CA PRO A 234 27.75 14.52 32.24
C PRO A 234 28.55 13.93 31.07
N THR A 235 29.37 12.92 31.34
CA THR A 235 30.12 12.16 30.31
C THR A 235 29.48 10.80 29.99
N ASP A 236 28.49 10.37 30.79
CA ASP A 236 27.77 9.12 30.54
C ASP A 236 26.81 9.24 29.34
N PRO A 237 26.52 8.15 28.61
CA PRO A 237 25.52 8.11 27.55
C PRO A 237 24.15 8.61 28.03
N VAL A 238 23.38 9.20 27.11
CA VAL A 238 22.07 9.83 27.40
C VAL A 238 21.10 8.87 28.09
N ASP A 239 21.11 7.59 27.72
CA ASP A 239 20.22 6.55 28.25
C ASP A 239 20.58 6.07 29.67
N LYS A 240 21.72 6.48 30.20
CA LYS A 240 22.20 6.10 31.54
C LYS A 240 22.10 7.28 32.51
N PRO A 241 21.84 7.04 33.81
CA PRO A 241 21.87 8.11 34.81
C PRO A 241 23.26 8.75 34.87
N ALA A 242 23.29 10.09 34.93
CA ALA A 242 24.53 10.86 35.02
C ALA A 242 25.24 10.58 36.35
N ARG A 243 26.39 9.90 36.30
CA ARG A 243 27.26 9.59 37.44
C ARG A 243 28.64 10.20 37.29
N ASN A 244 29.15 10.27 36.06
CA ASN A 244 30.43 10.84 35.70
C ASN A 244 30.23 12.21 35.06
N PHE A 245 31.05 13.18 35.46
CA PHE A 245 30.97 14.56 34.99
C PHE A 245 32.31 15.02 34.42
N LEU A 246 32.25 15.97 33.49
CA LEU A 246 33.42 16.57 32.88
C LEU A 246 34.22 17.37 33.94
N LEU A 247 35.51 17.07 34.03
CA LEU A 247 36.43 17.72 34.97
C LEU A 247 37.38 18.65 34.21
N ASP A 248 37.79 19.72 34.87
CA ASP A 248 38.84 20.61 34.42
C ASP A 248 40.24 19.97 34.64
N PRO A 249 41.33 20.58 34.14
CA PRO A 249 42.69 20.08 34.39
C PRO A 249 43.10 20.04 35.87
N SER A 250 42.37 20.73 36.75
CA SER A 250 42.61 20.73 38.20
C SER A 250 41.82 19.65 38.96
N GLY A 251 40.98 18.87 38.25
CA GLY A 251 40.15 17.81 38.81
C GLY A 251 38.80 18.28 39.37
N GLN A 252 38.43 19.54 39.18
CA GLN A 252 37.14 20.12 39.58
C GLN A 252 36.09 19.96 38.48
N THR A 253 34.83 19.76 38.86
CA THR A 253 33.74 19.60 37.90
C THR A 253 33.41 20.91 37.19
N ILE A 254 33.34 20.87 35.85
CA ILE A 254 32.96 22.01 35.03
C ILE A 254 31.45 22.25 35.14
N ILE A 255 31.08 23.50 35.42
CA ILE A 255 29.70 23.98 35.44
C ILE A 255 29.53 24.88 34.22
N SER A 256 28.61 24.53 33.32
CA SER A 256 28.25 25.38 32.18
C SER A 256 27.02 26.22 32.53
N GLN A 257 27.10 27.51 32.27
CA GLN A 257 26.09 28.52 32.52
C GLN A 257 25.70 29.22 31.22
N MET A 258 24.40 29.43 31.01
CA MET A 258 23.94 30.17 29.84
C MET A 258 24.23 31.67 29.99
N ASP A 259 24.97 32.27 29.06
CA ASP A 259 25.19 33.71 28.97
C ASP A 259 24.21 34.37 27.99
N GLU A 260 23.04 34.70 28.54
CA GLU A 260 21.97 35.38 27.83
C GLU A 260 22.36 36.78 27.32
N LYS A 261 23.21 37.51 28.05
CA LYS A 261 23.57 38.89 27.72
C LYS A 261 24.40 38.96 26.45
N SER A 262 25.33 38.03 26.28
CA SER A 262 26.18 37.97 25.09
C SER A 262 25.37 37.66 23.83
N LEU A 263 24.43 36.71 23.92
CA LEU A 263 23.53 36.37 22.81
C LEU A 263 22.57 37.53 22.49
N GLU A 264 22.01 38.18 23.51
CA GLU A 264 21.13 39.33 23.32
C GLU A 264 21.87 40.47 22.59
N ALA A 265 23.09 40.80 23.01
CA ALA A 265 23.91 41.82 22.38
C ALA A 265 24.21 41.52 20.89
N ILE A 266 24.51 40.26 20.54
CA ILE A 266 24.75 39.82 19.15
C ILE A 266 23.50 40.02 18.28
N SER A 267 22.33 39.62 18.78
CA SER A 267 21.09 39.74 18.02
C SER A 267 20.66 41.19 17.83
N GLN A 268 20.82 42.05 18.85
CA GLN A 268 20.45 43.45 18.79
C GLN A 268 21.33 44.23 17.80
N GLU A 269 22.63 43.98 17.78
CA GLU A 269 23.57 44.68 16.88
C GLU A 269 23.35 44.32 15.40
N SER A 270 22.74 43.18 15.11
CA SER A 270 22.45 42.69 13.76
C SER A 270 20.99 42.86 13.32
N ASN A 271 20.21 43.69 14.02
CA ASN A 271 18.76 43.89 13.77
C ASN A 271 17.93 42.58 13.83
N GLY A 272 18.41 41.59 14.57
CA GLY A 272 17.68 40.36 14.89
C GLY A 272 17.00 40.44 16.26
N LYS A 273 16.67 39.28 16.80
CA LYS A 273 16.07 39.14 18.14
C LYS A 273 16.62 37.91 18.85
N TYR A 274 16.74 38.03 20.17
CA TYR A 274 17.06 36.92 21.05
C TYR A 274 15.78 36.22 21.52
N TYR A 275 15.84 34.88 21.58
CA TYR A 275 14.79 34.04 22.16
C TYR A 275 15.41 32.94 23.04
N PRO A 276 14.93 32.73 24.27
CA PRO A 276 15.29 31.52 25.00
C PRO A 276 14.61 30.31 24.33
N LEU A 277 15.29 29.17 24.20
CA LEU A 277 14.71 27.99 23.57
C LEU A 277 13.45 27.51 24.32
N GLY A 278 13.47 27.57 25.66
CA GLY A 278 12.41 27.08 26.53
C GLY A 278 12.38 25.55 26.66
N SER A 279 11.56 25.04 27.58
CA SER A 279 11.48 23.60 27.89
C SER A 279 10.95 22.73 26.74
N THR A 280 10.15 23.30 25.85
CA THR A 280 9.53 22.61 24.70
C THR A 280 9.98 23.13 23.34
N GLY A 281 11.00 23.99 23.25
CA GLY A 281 11.48 24.56 21.98
C GLY A 281 10.69 25.76 21.45
N GLN A 282 9.92 26.44 22.31
CA GLN A 282 9.05 27.57 21.95
C GLN A 282 9.82 28.75 21.32
N GLY A 283 11.07 28.99 21.75
CA GLY A 283 11.90 30.05 21.19
C GLY A 283 12.15 29.87 19.70
N LEU A 284 12.52 28.65 19.30
CA LEU A 284 12.76 28.30 17.90
C LEU A 284 11.48 28.44 17.06
N ALA A 285 10.32 28.03 17.60
CA ALA A 285 9.03 28.20 16.94
C ALA A 285 8.69 29.68 16.69
N ASN A 286 8.99 30.56 17.65
CA ASN A 286 8.77 32.00 17.51
C ASN A 286 9.68 32.64 16.46
N VAL A 287 10.95 32.21 16.37
CA VAL A 287 11.88 32.65 15.32
C VAL A 287 11.34 32.26 13.95
N PHE A 288 11.01 30.98 13.75
CA PHE A 288 10.48 30.48 12.47
C PHE A 288 9.20 31.20 12.06
N LYS A 289 8.28 31.45 13.00
CA LYS A 289 7.06 32.23 12.77
C LYS A 289 7.36 33.68 12.34
N THR A 290 8.36 34.30 12.97
CA THR A 290 8.78 35.68 12.62
C THR A 290 9.38 35.72 11.22
N LEU A 291 10.29 34.78 10.91
CA LEU A 291 10.91 34.64 9.59
C LEU A 291 9.87 34.40 8.49
N LYS A 292 8.91 33.50 8.74
CA LYS A 292 7.78 33.25 7.83
C LYS A 292 6.96 34.51 7.57
N THR A 293 6.66 35.28 8.62
CA THR A 293 5.90 36.54 8.47
C THR A 293 6.64 37.54 7.59
N ILE A 294 7.97 37.65 7.74
CA ILE A 294 8.82 38.52 6.92
C ILE A 294 8.83 38.04 5.46
N GLY A 295 9.03 36.73 5.24
CA GLY A 295 8.98 36.13 3.89
C GLY A 295 7.64 36.34 3.20
N GLU A 296 6.53 36.18 3.92
CA GLU A 296 5.18 36.44 3.39
C GLU A 296 4.92 37.91 3.10
N GLN A 297 5.43 38.85 3.91
CA GLN A 297 5.31 40.29 3.65
C GLN A 297 6.02 40.68 2.35
N LYS A 298 7.28 40.27 2.18
CA LYS A 298 8.04 40.53 0.94
C LYS A 298 7.40 39.87 -0.27
N THR A 299 6.86 38.67 -0.08
CA THR A 299 6.07 37.97 -1.10
C THR A 299 4.83 38.78 -1.51
N ARG A 300 4.05 39.30 -0.54
CA ARG A 300 2.89 40.17 -0.81
C ARG A 300 3.29 41.46 -1.54
N GLU A 301 4.37 42.11 -1.12
CA GLU A 301 4.88 43.32 -1.80
C GLU A 301 5.28 43.06 -3.26
N GLN A 302 5.92 41.92 -3.54
CA GLN A 302 6.25 41.50 -4.90
C GLN A 302 4.98 41.21 -5.74
N PHE A 303 3.97 40.56 -5.17
CA PHE A 303 2.69 40.31 -5.84
C PHE A 303 1.86 41.58 -6.08
N SER A 304 1.97 42.57 -5.19
CA SER A 304 1.30 43.88 -5.32
C SER A 304 1.95 44.81 -6.35
N SER A 305 3.04 44.40 -7.00
CA SER A 305 3.58 45.12 -8.16
C SER A 305 2.64 44.94 -9.38
N GLU A 306 1.58 45.73 -9.41
CA GLU A 306 0.64 45.81 -10.51
C GLU A 306 1.31 46.38 -11.75
N ILE A 307 1.46 45.56 -12.80
CA ILE A 307 1.89 46.07 -14.11
C ILE A 307 0.64 46.60 -14.82
N PRO A 308 0.62 47.88 -15.22
CA PRO A 308 -0.50 48.44 -15.98
C PRO A 308 -0.57 47.78 -17.36
N ILE A 309 -1.77 47.38 -17.79
CA ILE A 309 -1.98 46.71 -19.08
C ILE A 309 -2.07 47.76 -20.19
N GLU A 310 -1.19 47.66 -21.18
CA GLU A 310 -1.27 48.46 -22.41
C GLU A 310 -2.47 48.03 -23.26
N ARG A 311 -3.34 48.98 -23.63
CA ARG A 311 -4.56 48.74 -24.42
C ARG A 311 -4.64 49.65 -25.64
N PHE A 312 -3.59 49.61 -26.47
CA PHE A 312 -3.53 50.41 -27.70
C PHE A 312 -4.34 49.81 -28.87
N GLN A 313 -4.68 48.52 -28.81
CA GLN A 313 -5.37 47.77 -29.86
C GLN A 313 -6.70 48.40 -30.33
N PRO A 314 -7.64 48.82 -29.45
CA PRO A 314 -8.89 49.45 -29.91
C PRO A 314 -8.65 50.76 -30.66
N PHE A 315 -7.69 51.58 -30.22
CA PHE A 315 -7.37 52.85 -30.88
C PHE A 315 -6.70 52.62 -32.24
N ALA A 316 -5.82 51.63 -32.35
CA ALA A 316 -5.23 51.22 -33.62
C ALA A 316 -6.29 50.69 -34.61
N LEU A 317 -7.25 49.89 -34.13
CA LEU A 317 -8.36 49.38 -34.94
C LEU A 317 -9.23 50.54 -35.47
N ILE A 318 -9.62 51.46 -34.59
CA ILE A 318 -10.42 52.64 -34.97
C ILE A 318 -9.67 53.50 -35.99
N ALA A 319 -8.35 53.72 -35.81
CA ALA A 319 -7.53 54.44 -36.77
C ALA A 319 -7.55 53.79 -38.16
N VAL A 320 -7.35 52.47 -38.23
CA VAL A 320 -7.37 51.73 -39.50
C VAL A 320 -8.74 51.83 -40.16
N LEU A 321 -9.84 51.68 -39.41
CA LEU A 321 -11.20 51.81 -39.92
C LEU A 321 -11.49 53.20 -40.49
N ILE A 322 -11.05 54.26 -39.80
CA ILE A 322 -11.24 55.65 -40.24
C ILE A 322 -10.41 55.94 -41.50
N LEU A 323 -9.18 55.44 -41.59
CA LEU A 323 -8.33 55.62 -42.77
C LEU A 323 -8.85 54.82 -43.98
N LEU A 324 -9.38 53.62 -43.76
CA LEU A 324 -10.09 52.87 -44.80
C LEU A 324 -11.34 53.65 -45.25
N PHE A 325 -12.09 54.23 -44.33
CA PHE A 325 -13.24 55.09 -44.64
C PHE A 325 -12.86 56.34 -45.44
N GLU A 326 -11.71 56.96 -45.16
CA GLU A 326 -11.17 58.06 -45.99
C GLU A 326 -10.99 57.62 -47.45
N LYS A 327 -10.39 56.44 -47.67
CA LYS A 327 -10.17 55.89 -49.03
C LYS A 327 -11.48 55.56 -49.73
N LEU A 328 -12.50 55.18 -48.98
CA LEU A 328 -13.85 54.90 -49.46
C LEU A 328 -14.61 56.18 -49.87
N THR A 329 -14.32 57.34 -49.27
CA THR A 329 -14.91 58.61 -49.71
C THR A 329 -14.38 58.96 -51.12
N PRO A 330 -15.20 58.90 -52.18
CA PRO A 330 -14.68 59.08 -53.54
C PRO A 330 -14.40 60.55 -53.82
N ALA A 331 -13.30 60.82 -54.54
CA ALA A 331 -13.15 62.10 -55.24
C ALA A 331 -14.05 62.19 -56.50
N ALA A 332 -14.53 61.06 -57.04
CA ALA A 332 -15.41 60.99 -58.21
C ALA A 332 -16.54 59.95 -58.06
N ARG A 333 -17.70 60.19 -58.68
CA ARG A 333 -18.99 59.51 -58.42
C ARG A 333 -19.05 57.99 -58.67
N SER A 334 -18.06 57.33 -59.31
CA SER A 334 -18.24 55.96 -59.84
C SER A 334 -17.62 54.80 -59.03
N THR A 335 -16.88 55.04 -57.94
CA THR A 335 -16.06 53.98 -57.29
C THR A 335 -16.65 53.39 -55.99
N ILE A 336 -17.84 53.81 -55.58
CA ILE A 336 -18.44 53.45 -54.27
C ILE A 336 -18.71 51.94 -54.13
N LYS A 337 -19.09 51.25 -55.23
CA LYS A 337 -19.46 49.83 -55.17
C LYS A 337 -18.29 48.86 -54.97
N LYS A 338 -17.05 49.25 -55.31
CA LYS A 338 -15.87 48.37 -55.24
C LYS A 338 -15.13 48.44 -53.90
N GLY A 339 -15.17 49.58 -53.20
CA GLY A 339 -14.52 49.72 -51.89
C GLY A 339 -15.29 49.04 -50.77
N MET A 340 -16.63 49.03 -50.85
CA MET A 340 -17.50 48.57 -49.77
C MET A 340 -17.39 47.05 -49.54
N THR A 341 -17.18 46.27 -50.60
CA THR A 341 -16.93 44.82 -50.54
C THR A 341 -15.56 44.47 -49.96
N LEU A 342 -14.53 45.30 -50.18
CA LEU A 342 -13.19 45.06 -49.62
C LEU A 342 -13.14 45.33 -48.10
N CYS A 343 -13.85 46.35 -47.61
CA CYS A 343 -13.91 46.62 -46.17
C CYS A 343 -14.72 45.57 -45.40
N LEU A 344 -15.83 45.10 -45.96
CA LEU A 344 -16.66 44.08 -45.31
C LEU A 344 -15.90 42.76 -45.17
N THR A 345 -15.10 42.39 -46.18
CA THR A 345 -14.28 41.16 -46.15
C THR A 345 -13.12 41.25 -45.16
N ILE A 346 -12.45 42.40 -45.06
CA ILE A 346 -11.38 42.61 -44.06
C ILE A 346 -11.94 42.56 -42.64
N ILE A 347 -13.08 43.20 -42.37
CA ILE A 347 -13.73 43.17 -41.05
C ILE A 347 -14.16 41.74 -40.68
N LEU A 348 -14.74 40.97 -41.61
CA LEU A 348 -15.13 39.58 -41.36
C LEU A 348 -13.92 38.65 -41.07
N CYS A 349 -12.78 38.90 -41.74
CA CYS A 349 -11.55 38.12 -41.52
C CYS A 349 -10.93 38.39 -40.14
N PHE A 350 -10.99 39.63 -39.64
CA PHE A 350 -10.44 39.98 -38.31
C PHE A 350 -11.28 39.43 -37.15
N PHE A 351 -12.61 39.32 -37.29
CA PHE A 351 -13.47 38.78 -36.23
C PHE A 351 -13.40 37.25 -36.09
N SER A 352 -13.05 36.53 -37.15
CA SER A 352 -13.02 35.06 -37.13
C SER A 352 -11.89 34.46 -36.26
N GLY A 353 -10.83 35.24 -35.97
CA GLY A 353 -9.68 34.77 -35.18
C GLY A 353 -9.78 34.94 -33.66
N CYS A 354 -10.74 35.73 -33.15
CA CYS A 354 -10.79 36.11 -31.72
C CYS A 354 -11.64 35.18 -30.84
N LEU A 355 -12.22 34.11 -31.39
CA LEU A 355 -13.14 33.20 -30.67
C LEU A 355 -12.51 31.85 -30.28
N LYS A 356 -11.19 31.67 -30.41
CA LYS A 356 -10.55 30.43 -29.94
C LYS A 356 -10.53 30.40 -28.41
N GLN A 357 -11.46 29.65 -27.83
CA GLN A 357 -11.55 29.44 -26.39
C GLN A 357 -10.40 28.51 -25.95
N ASP A 358 -9.59 28.97 -25.01
CA ASP A 358 -8.44 28.22 -24.47
C ASP A 358 -8.93 27.21 -23.42
N ASN A 359 -9.23 25.98 -23.86
CA ASN A 359 -9.80 24.95 -22.99
C ASN A 359 -8.78 24.39 -22.01
N ILE A 360 -7.50 24.34 -22.36
CA ILE A 360 -6.43 23.82 -21.49
C ILE A 360 -6.31 24.68 -20.23
N ARG A 361 -6.22 26.01 -20.40
CA ARG A 361 -6.16 26.93 -19.26
C ARG A 361 -7.36 26.81 -18.34
N ARG A 362 -8.56 26.61 -18.90
CA ARG A 362 -9.79 26.41 -18.13
C ARG A 362 -9.79 25.07 -17.40
N ALA A 363 -9.23 24.03 -18.01
CA ALA A 363 -9.05 22.73 -17.37
C ALA A 363 -8.10 22.81 -16.17
N GLU A 364 -6.99 23.54 -16.31
CA GLU A 364 -6.03 23.80 -15.24
C GLU A 364 -6.63 24.65 -14.11
N GLU A 365 -7.35 25.72 -14.43
CA GLU A 365 -8.08 26.56 -13.46
C GLU A 365 -9.13 25.72 -12.69
N ALA A 366 -9.88 24.86 -13.39
CA ALA A 366 -10.85 23.96 -12.75
C ALA A 366 -10.16 22.92 -11.84
N ALA A 367 -9.02 22.37 -12.24
CA ALA A 367 -8.24 21.44 -11.42
C ALA A 367 -7.69 22.13 -10.16
N GLN A 368 -7.26 23.39 -10.25
CA GLN A 368 -6.80 24.18 -9.10
C GLN A 368 -7.93 24.48 -8.11
N ASN A 369 -9.15 24.65 -8.60
CA ASN A 369 -10.35 24.85 -7.77
C ASN A 369 -10.97 23.53 -7.26
N GLU A 370 -10.29 22.40 -7.44
CA GLU A 370 -10.76 21.04 -7.07
C GLU A 370 -12.04 20.59 -7.81
N GLU A 371 -12.39 21.26 -8.91
CA GLU A 371 -13.54 20.93 -9.76
C GLU A 371 -13.18 19.89 -10.83
N TRP A 372 -12.84 18.67 -10.39
CA TRP A 372 -12.28 17.62 -11.25
C TRP A 372 -13.21 17.20 -12.41
N ASN A 373 -14.54 17.24 -12.20
CA ASN A 373 -15.51 16.96 -13.26
C ASN A 373 -15.45 17.99 -14.40
N HIS A 374 -15.29 19.28 -14.07
CA HIS A 374 -15.15 20.34 -15.07
C HIS A 374 -13.79 20.27 -15.76
N ALA A 375 -12.72 20.02 -15.00
CA ALA A 375 -11.38 19.84 -15.54
C ALA A 375 -11.34 18.70 -16.56
N ALA A 376 -11.89 17.53 -16.21
CA ALA A 376 -11.98 16.38 -17.10
C ALA A 376 -12.74 16.73 -18.39
N LYS A 377 -13.90 17.41 -18.27
CA LYS A 377 -14.69 17.83 -19.44
C LYS A 377 -13.92 18.77 -20.37
N PHE A 378 -13.15 19.73 -19.84
CA PHE A 378 -12.37 20.63 -20.67
C PHE A 378 -11.20 19.93 -21.37
N TYR A 379 -10.51 19.00 -20.70
CA TYR A 379 -9.51 18.17 -21.35
C TYR A 379 -10.12 17.31 -22.46
N GLU A 380 -11.28 16.69 -22.22
CA GLU A 380 -12.01 15.91 -23.24
C GLU A 380 -12.42 16.75 -24.45
N THR A 381 -12.88 17.98 -24.24
CA THR A 381 -13.19 18.89 -25.37
C THR A 381 -11.96 19.22 -26.19
N GLU A 382 -10.79 19.39 -25.55
CA GLU A 382 -9.55 19.68 -26.26
C GLU A 382 -9.04 18.46 -27.02
N ILE A 383 -9.09 17.27 -26.41
CA ILE A 383 -8.72 16.00 -27.05
C ILE A 383 -9.56 15.76 -28.31
N ASN A 384 -10.89 15.94 -28.21
CA ASN A 384 -11.80 15.75 -29.34
C ASN A 384 -11.65 16.82 -30.43
N ALA A 385 -11.20 18.03 -30.08
CA ALA A 385 -10.95 19.11 -31.04
C ALA A 385 -9.58 18.98 -31.74
N SER A 386 -8.69 18.17 -31.20
CA SER A 386 -7.27 18.10 -31.56
C SER A 386 -6.94 16.83 -32.35
N SER A 387 -7.42 16.72 -33.58
CA SER A 387 -7.17 15.55 -34.44
C SER A 387 -5.74 15.49 -35.04
N GLU A 388 -4.96 16.57 -34.98
CA GLU A 388 -3.63 16.70 -35.60
C GLU A 388 -2.58 17.28 -34.63
N VAL A 389 -2.53 16.81 -33.38
CA VAL A 389 -1.55 17.26 -32.39
C VAL A 389 -0.36 16.30 -32.30
N GLU A 390 0.83 16.83 -32.03
CA GLU A 390 2.04 16.03 -31.82
C GLU A 390 1.80 14.92 -30.77
N PRO A 391 2.28 13.68 -30.99
CA PRO A 391 2.02 12.54 -30.12
C PRO A 391 2.32 12.80 -28.63
N ASN A 392 3.43 13.49 -28.33
CA ASN A 392 3.82 13.81 -26.95
C ASN A 392 2.85 14.81 -26.28
N MET A 393 2.35 15.79 -27.05
CA MET A 393 1.38 16.75 -26.53
C MET A 393 0.00 16.09 -26.31
N MET A 394 -0.41 15.20 -27.22
CA MET A 394 -1.60 14.38 -27.04
C MET A 394 -1.48 13.46 -25.82
N ALA A 395 -0.32 12.82 -25.62
CA ALA A 395 -0.08 11.96 -24.47
C ALA A 395 -0.23 12.70 -23.13
N LYS A 396 0.24 13.96 -23.04
CA LYS A 396 0.07 14.81 -21.86
C LYS A 396 -1.39 15.19 -21.62
N LEU A 397 -2.14 15.53 -22.67
CA LEU A 397 -3.57 15.82 -22.56
C LEU A 397 -4.35 14.60 -22.07
N LEU A 398 -4.06 13.41 -22.61
CA LEU A 398 -4.65 12.14 -22.20
C LEU A 398 -4.29 11.78 -20.75
N LEU A 399 -3.04 12.00 -20.33
CA LEU A 399 -2.60 11.80 -18.94
C LEU A 399 -3.40 12.69 -17.99
N ASN A 400 -3.48 13.98 -18.29
CA ASN A 400 -4.19 14.95 -17.47
C ASN A 400 -5.71 14.69 -17.43
N ALA A 401 -6.31 14.27 -18.54
CA ALA A 401 -7.69 13.82 -18.59
C ALA A 401 -7.91 12.58 -17.71
N GLY A 402 -7.03 11.56 -17.83
CA GLY A 402 -7.09 10.34 -17.01
C GLY A 402 -6.95 10.62 -15.52
N LEU A 403 -6.04 11.51 -15.13
CA LEU A 403 -5.88 12.00 -13.76
C LEU A 403 -7.14 12.72 -13.24
N ALA A 404 -7.72 13.60 -14.06
CA ALA A 404 -8.94 14.32 -13.68
C ALA A 404 -10.13 13.37 -13.50
N HIS A 405 -10.31 12.39 -14.39
CA HIS A 405 -11.36 11.36 -14.26
C HIS A 405 -11.13 10.44 -13.06
N SER A 406 -9.88 10.12 -12.73
CA SER A 406 -9.53 9.36 -11.52
C SER A 406 -9.99 10.09 -10.26
N LYS A 407 -9.76 11.42 -10.18
CA LYS A 407 -10.21 12.27 -9.07
C LYS A 407 -11.73 12.48 -9.06
N SER A 408 -12.38 12.46 -10.22
CA SER A 408 -13.82 12.63 -10.34
C SER A 408 -14.64 11.35 -10.15
N SER A 409 -13.99 10.25 -9.73
CA SER A 409 -14.59 8.91 -9.55
C SER A 409 -15.11 8.22 -10.83
N ASN A 410 -14.72 8.71 -12.01
CA ASN A 410 -15.03 8.06 -13.30
C ASN A 410 -13.95 7.04 -13.68
N PHE A 411 -13.83 5.94 -12.93
CA PHE A 411 -12.70 5.02 -13.04
C PHE A 411 -12.58 4.32 -14.40
N SER A 412 -13.69 4.04 -15.08
CA SER A 412 -13.67 3.39 -16.41
C SER A 412 -13.00 4.29 -17.45
N LEU A 413 -13.42 5.55 -17.53
CA LEU A 413 -12.83 6.52 -18.46
C LEU A 413 -11.40 6.89 -18.06
N ALA A 414 -11.10 6.96 -16.77
CA ALA A 414 -9.74 7.19 -16.27
C ALA A 414 -8.78 6.11 -16.77
N LYS A 415 -9.13 4.83 -16.62
CA LYS A 415 -8.32 3.70 -17.11
C LYS A 415 -8.12 3.75 -18.63
N GLU A 416 -9.16 4.10 -19.38
CA GLU A 416 -9.10 4.22 -20.83
C GLU A 416 -8.13 5.34 -21.28
N ARG A 417 -8.29 6.55 -20.73
CA ARG A 417 -7.44 7.71 -21.08
C ARG A 417 -5.99 7.51 -20.67
N LEU A 418 -5.73 6.88 -19.52
CA LEU A 418 -4.37 6.55 -19.08
C LEU A 418 -3.70 5.52 -20.00
N ARG A 419 -4.43 4.51 -20.47
CA ARG A 419 -3.90 3.55 -21.47
C ARG A 419 -3.57 4.23 -22.79
N GLN A 420 -4.49 5.05 -23.30
CA GLN A 420 -4.24 5.84 -24.51
C GLN A 420 -3.04 6.79 -24.34
N SER A 421 -2.84 7.36 -23.15
CA SER A 421 -1.66 8.18 -22.85
C SER A 421 -0.36 7.37 -22.96
N ILE A 422 -0.33 6.14 -22.44
CA ILE A 422 0.82 5.23 -22.55
C ILE A 422 1.12 4.91 -24.03
N ASP A 423 0.09 4.60 -24.80
CA ASP A 423 0.19 4.27 -26.23
C ASP A 423 0.75 5.46 -27.05
N GLN A 424 0.44 6.70 -26.65
CA GLN A 424 0.91 7.91 -27.32
C GLN A 424 2.26 8.43 -26.80
N SER A 425 2.78 7.90 -25.69
CA SER A 425 4.03 8.37 -25.04
C SER A 425 5.21 7.41 -25.21
N ILE A 426 5.27 6.68 -26.32
CA ILE A 426 6.34 5.70 -26.61
C ILE A 426 7.75 6.30 -26.43
N ASP A 427 7.94 7.57 -26.80
CA ASP A 427 9.24 8.27 -26.69
C ASP A 427 9.44 9.01 -25.35
N SER A 428 8.57 8.84 -24.36
CA SER A 428 8.58 9.61 -23.10
C SER A 428 8.35 8.73 -21.86
N PRO A 429 9.42 8.09 -21.33
CA PRO A 429 9.34 7.20 -20.17
C PRO A 429 8.72 7.85 -18.91
N ASP A 430 8.99 9.13 -18.67
CA ASP A 430 8.43 9.89 -17.53
C ASP A 430 6.89 10.00 -17.58
N LEU A 431 6.31 10.17 -18.78
CA LEU A 431 4.86 10.23 -18.95
C LEU A 431 4.22 8.85 -18.79
N GLN A 432 4.84 7.83 -19.38
CA GLN A 432 4.42 6.43 -19.23
C GLN A 432 4.44 6.00 -17.76
N SER A 433 5.53 6.30 -17.05
CA SER A 433 5.69 5.99 -15.63
C SER A 433 4.59 6.63 -14.77
N LYS A 434 4.25 7.91 -15.03
CA LYS A 434 3.13 8.59 -14.34
C LYS A 434 1.79 7.93 -14.63
N ALA A 435 1.52 7.58 -15.89
CA ALA A 435 0.28 6.93 -16.28
C ALA A 435 0.14 5.53 -15.65
N LEU A 436 1.22 4.74 -15.66
CA LEU A 436 1.28 3.40 -15.09
C LEU A 436 1.11 3.43 -13.56
N ASN A 437 1.77 4.36 -12.86
CA ASN A 437 1.59 4.53 -11.42
C ASN A 437 0.12 4.81 -11.06
N GLU A 438 -0.56 5.65 -11.83
CA GLU A 438 -1.98 5.95 -11.59
C GLU A 438 -2.91 4.80 -11.97
N LEU A 439 -2.60 4.02 -13.01
CA LEU A 439 -3.28 2.76 -13.28
C LEU A 439 -3.13 1.79 -12.09
N GLY A 440 -1.94 1.69 -11.52
CA GLY A 440 -1.69 0.93 -10.29
C GLY A 440 -2.62 1.37 -9.16
N ASN A 441 -2.75 2.68 -8.91
CA ASN A 441 -3.65 3.23 -7.90
C ASN A 441 -5.13 2.87 -8.15
N LEU A 442 -5.56 2.91 -9.41
CA LEU A 442 -6.93 2.59 -9.80
C LEU A 442 -7.24 1.09 -9.58
N PHE A 443 -6.35 0.20 -10.01
CA PHE A 443 -6.51 -1.24 -9.79
C PHE A 443 -6.44 -1.59 -8.31
N TYR A 444 -5.57 -0.94 -7.54
CA TYR A 444 -5.52 -1.08 -6.09
C TYR A 444 -6.86 -0.72 -5.42
N LYS A 445 -7.48 0.39 -5.82
CA LYS A 445 -8.81 0.78 -5.34
C LYS A 445 -9.89 -0.22 -5.73
N GLU A 446 -9.81 -0.75 -6.96
CA GLU A 446 -10.71 -1.79 -7.45
C GLU A 446 -10.57 -3.09 -6.64
N THR A 447 -9.34 -3.46 -6.27
CA THR A 447 -9.09 -4.61 -5.41
C THR A 447 -9.73 -4.46 -4.04
N ASN A 448 -9.59 -3.30 -3.39
CA ASN A 448 -10.21 -3.07 -2.08
C ASN A 448 -11.73 -3.20 -2.15
N ASN A 449 -12.36 -2.74 -3.23
CA ASN A 449 -13.79 -2.95 -3.45
C ASN A 449 -14.17 -4.44 -3.61
N TRP A 450 -13.36 -5.24 -4.30
CA TRP A 450 -13.58 -6.69 -4.40
C TRP A 450 -13.38 -7.41 -3.05
N LEU A 451 -12.44 -6.94 -2.23
CA LEU A 451 -12.22 -7.45 -0.88
C LEU A 451 -13.39 -7.11 0.05
N ASP A 452 -13.94 -5.90 -0.05
CA ASP A 452 -15.14 -5.50 0.69
C ASP A 452 -16.35 -6.37 0.33
N GLN A 453 -16.40 -6.85 -0.93
CA GLN A 453 -17.42 -7.80 -1.42
C GLN A 453 -17.08 -9.27 -1.12
N GLN A 454 -16.00 -9.55 -0.39
CA GLN A 454 -15.49 -10.90 -0.09
C GLN A 454 -15.19 -11.76 -1.33
N ASN A 455 -14.95 -11.14 -2.49
CA ASN A 455 -14.60 -11.85 -3.73
C ASN A 455 -13.07 -11.92 -3.89
N VAL A 456 -12.46 -12.90 -3.24
CA VAL A 456 -10.99 -13.08 -3.19
C VAL A 456 -10.41 -13.35 -4.58
N SER A 457 -11.12 -14.07 -5.45
CA SER A 457 -10.65 -14.39 -6.81
C SER A 457 -10.47 -13.13 -7.67
N LYS A 458 -11.47 -12.25 -7.69
CA LYS A 458 -11.40 -10.97 -8.44
C LYS A 458 -10.46 -9.96 -7.79
N ALA A 459 -10.36 -9.95 -6.48
CA ALA A 459 -9.38 -9.16 -5.75
C ALA A 459 -7.95 -9.52 -6.19
N ARG A 460 -7.64 -10.82 -6.31
CA ARG A 460 -6.33 -11.28 -6.79
C ARG A 460 -6.01 -10.81 -8.20
N GLU A 461 -6.93 -11.00 -9.14
CA GLU A 461 -6.74 -10.61 -10.54
C GLU A 461 -6.41 -9.11 -10.67
N THR A 462 -7.04 -8.28 -9.83
CA THR A 462 -6.82 -6.82 -9.82
C THR A 462 -5.56 -6.42 -9.06
N TRP A 463 -5.16 -7.15 -8.01
CA TRP A 463 -3.88 -6.95 -7.33
C TRP A 463 -2.69 -7.27 -8.22
N ASP A 464 -2.71 -8.38 -8.94
CA ASP A 464 -1.64 -8.75 -9.87
C ASP A 464 -1.44 -7.66 -10.92
N LYS A 465 -2.55 -7.09 -11.43
CA LYS A 465 -2.51 -5.92 -12.32
C LYS A 465 -1.87 -4.71 -11.62
N ALA A 466 -2.27 -4.38 -10.40
CA ALA A 466 -1.71 -3.24 -9.66
C ALA A 466 -0.19 -3.38 -9.45
N ILE A 467 0.27 -4.56 -9.04
CA ILE A 467 1.71 -4.86 -8.86
C ILE A 467 2.44 -4.68 -10.19
N ASN A 468 1.95 -5.29 -11.27
CA ASN A 468 2.59 -5.20 -12.59
C ASN A 468 2.71 -3.74 -13.06
N TYR A 469 1.69 -2.90 -12.82
CA TYR A 469 1.74 -1.49 -13.17
C TYR A 469 2.76 -0.70 -12.32
N TYR A 470 2.84 -0.96 -11.02
CA TYR A 470 3.83 -0.30 -10.17
C TYR A 470 5.27 -0.73 -10.50
N GLU A 471 5.49 -2.02 -10.76
CA GLU A 471 6.80 -2.53 -11.19
C GLU A 471 7.20 -1.94 -12.53
N SER A 472 6.28 -1.90 -13.51
CA SER A 472 6.53 -1.29 -14.82
C SER A 472 6.87 0.20 -14.69
N ALA A 473 6.15 0.95 -13.86
CA ALA A 473 6.44 2.36 -13.60
C ALA A 473 7.83 2.55 -12.97
N TYR A 474 8.19 1.72 -12.00
CA TYR A 474 9.51 1.77 -11.36
C TYR A 474 10.65 1.40 -12.32
N GLN A 475 10.46 0.39 -13.17
CA GLN A 475 11.47 -0.05 -14.15
C GLN A 475 11.74 0.98 -15.24
N LEU A 476 10.76 1.81 -15.61
CA LEU A 476 10.90 2.78 -16.71
C LEU A 476 11.78 3.98 -16.35
N ASP A 477 11.62 4.57 -15.16
CA ASP A 477 12.31 5.81 -14.78
C ASP A 477 12.71 5.89 -13.30
N GLY A 478 12.58 4.80 -12.54
CA GLY A 478 12.89 4.77 -11.10
C GLY A 478 11.86 5.51 -10.24
N ASN A 479 10.59 5.61 -10.68
CA ASN A 479 9.53 6.33 -9.96
C ASN A 479 9.40 5.95 -8.49
N LEU A 480 9.86 6.85 -7.61
CA LEU A 480 9.85 6.66 -6.17
C LEU A 480 8.43 6.51 -5.59
N LYS A 481 7.43 7.16 -6.20
CA LYS A 481 6.03 7.02 -5.76
C LYS A 481 5.50 5.63 -6.06
N ALA A 482 5.80 5.09 -7.24
CA ALA A 482 5.43 3.72 -7.60
C ALA A 482 6.12 2.70 -6.66
N SER A 483 7.40 2.90 -6.36
CA SER A 483 8.13 2.06 -5.40
C SER A 483 7.53 2.11 -3.99
N SER A 484 7.19 3.31 -3.49
CA SER A 484 6.52 3.49 -2.20
C SER A 484 5.15 2.82 -2.17
N ASN A 485 4.36 2.97 -3.25
CA ASN A 485 3.05 2.35 -3.39
C ASN A 485 3.15 0.82 -3.42
N LEU A 486 4.14 0.28 -4.14
CA LEU A 486 4.41 -1.15 -4.20
C LEU A 486 4.81 -1.72 -2.84
N ASN A 487 5.70 -1.05 -2.10
CA ASN A 487 6.09 -1.48 -0.76
C ASN A 487 4.91 -1.43 0.22
N SER A 488 4.11 -0.36 0.15
CA SER A 488 2.87 -0.24 0.94
C SER A 488 1.88 -1.35 0.61
N LEU A 489 1.72 -1.67 -0.68
CA LEU A 489 0.85 -2.73 -1.15
C LEU A 489 1.30 -4.10 -0.64
N LYS A 490 2.60 -4.42 -0.76
CA LYS A 490 3.16 -5.68 -0.26
C LYS A 490 2.93 -5.87 1.23
N LYS A 491 3.17 -4.81 2.02
CA LYS A 491 2.93 -4.84 3.48
C LYS A 491 1.45 -5.07 3.81
N GLN A 492 0.54 -4.40 3.09
CA GLN A 492 -0.90 -4.57 3.31
C GLN A 492 -1.38 -5.98 2.92
N ILE A 493 -0.83 -6.56 1.86
CA ILE A 493 -1.10 -7.95 1.48
C ILE A 493 -0.65 -8.89 2.59
N GLU A 494 0.56 -8.70 3.12
CA GLU A 494 1.09 -9.49 4.24
C GLU A 494 0.20 -9.37 5.49
N GLU A 495 -0.16 -8.15 5.91
CA GLU A 495 -1.07 -7.90 7.03
C GLU A 495 -2.44 -8.54 6.81
N ARG A 496 -2.99 -8.49 5.58
CA ARG A 496 -4.29 -9.07 5.25
C ARG A 496 -4.24 -10.59 5.21
N ILE A 497 -3.18 -11.19 4.66
CA ILE A 497 -2.97 -12.65 4.69
C ILE A 497 -2.92 -13.12 6.13
N ASN A 498 -2.12 -12.46 6.98
CA ASN A 498 -2.03 -12.80 8.40
C ASN A 498 -3.38 -12.68 9.13
N SER A 499 -4.26 -11.78 8.69
CA SER A 499 -5.63 -11.66 9.24
C SER A 499 -6.62 -12.73 8.76
N LEU A 500 -6.29 -13.44 7.68
CA LEU A 500 -7.11 -14.50 7.09
C LEU A 500 -6.62 -15.91 7.48
N VAL A 501 -5.41 -16.04 8.03
CA VAL A 501 -4.85 -17.32 8.50
C VAL A 501 -5.63 -17.82 9.72
N CYS A 502 -6.11 -19.06 9.62
CA CYS A 502 -6.56 -19.86 10.75
C CYS A 502 -5.39 -20.71 11.24
N ILE A 503 -5.09 -20.67 12.54
CA ILE A 503 -4.16 -21.63 13.14
C ILE A 503 -5.00 -22.74 13.77
N ILE A 504 -4.91 -23.93 13.18
CA ILE A 504 -5.57 -25.13 13.71
C ILE A 504 -4.55 -25.83 14.59
N ARG A 505 -4.83 -25.91 15.89
CA ARG A 505 -3.99 -26.60 16.87
C ARG A 505 -4.71 -27.81 17.41
N GLY A 506 -3.99 -28.86 17.72
CA GLY A 506 -4.59 -29.99 18.37
C GLY A 506 -3.62 -30.90 19.08
N VAL A 507 -4.21 -31.87 19.76
CA VAL A 507 -3.49 -32.90 20.50
C VAL A 507 -4.13 -34.24 20.21
N ILE A 508 -3.29 -35.25 20.08
CA ILE A 508 -3.66 -36.65 19.95
C ILE A 508 -3.27 -37.36 21.24
N TRP A 509 -4.21 -38.12 21.80
CA TRP A 509 -3.99 -38.86 23.03
C TRP A 509 -4.82 -40.12 23.07
N ARG A 510 -4.40 -41.02 23.95
CA ARG A 510 -5.11 -42.26 24.25
C ARG A 510 -6.25 -41.95 25.23
N ASP A 511 -7.50 -42.01 24.74
CA ASP A 511 -8.69 -41.80 25.56
C ASP A 511 -9.01 -43.10 26.32
N ILE A 512 -8.52 -43.19 27.56
CA ILE A 512 -8.58 -44.43 28.37
C ILE A 512 -9.99 -44.65 28.90
N ASN A 513 -10.71 -43.57 29.23
CA ASN A 513 -12.00 -43.60 29.90
C ASN A 513 -13.20 -43.42 28.93
N GLY A 514 -12.94 -43.04 27.68
CA GLY A 514 -13.94 -42.85 26.63
C GLY A 514 -14.75 -41.55 26.73
N ASP A 515 -14.27 -40.54 27.47
CA ASP A 515 -14.99 -39.29 27.71
C ASP A 515 -14.70 -38.20 26.66
N GLY A 516 -13.75 -38.46 25.73
CA GLY A 516 -13.36 -37.54 24.67
C GLY A 516 -12.69 -36.25 25.18
N ARG A 517 -12.27 -36.20 26.44
CA ARG A 517 -11.60 -35.04 27.06
C ARG A 517 -10.18 -35.41 27.45
N VAL A 518 -9.28 -34.48 27.15
CA VAL A 518 -7.87 -34.63 27.53
C VAL A 518 -7.71 -34.59 29.05
N GLN A 519 -7.11 -35.65 29.63
CA GLN A 519 -6.76 -35.71 31.06
C GLN A 519 -5.25 -35.90 31.31
N GLU A 520 -4.77 -35.61 32.52
CA GLU A 520 -3.34 -35.72 32.88
C GLU A 520 -2.84 -37.17 32.98
N ASN A 521 -3.73 -38.11 33.25
CA ASN A 521 -3.44 -39.55 33.35
C ASN A 521 -3.47 -40.27 31.99
N GLU A 522 -3.68 -39.55 30.89
CA GLU A 522 -3.78 -40.09 29.55
C GLU A 522 -2.51 -39.86 28.73
N THR A 523 -2.07 -40.91 28.03
CA THR A 523 -0.80 -40.89 27.29
C THR A 523 -0.96 -40.15 25.97
N ARG A 524 0.02 -39.29 25.64
CA ARG A 524 0.10 -38.61 24.34
C ARG A 524 0.63 -39.55 23.27
N LEU A 525 0.17 -39.38 22.03
CA LEU A 525 0.48 -40.30 20.94
C LEU A 525 1.14 -39.56 19.77
N SER A 526 2.22 -40.12 19.24
CA SER A 526 2.80 -39.64 17.98
C SER A 526 2.04 -40.22 16.78
N ALA A 527 1.62 -39.36 15.85
CA ALA A 527 0.84 -39.74 14.68
C ALA A 527 1.15 -38.84 13.48
N LYS A 528 0.75 -39.28 12.29
CA LYS A 528 0.55 -38.41 11.13
C LYS A 528 -0.87 -37.90 11.14
N VAL A 529 -1.08 -36.59 11.11
CA VAL A 529 -2.40 -35.96 10.96
C VAL A 529 -2.54 -35.53 9.51
N PHE A 530 -3.66 -35.86 8.88
CA PHE A 530 -3.90 -35.54 7.47
C PHE A 530 -5.29 -34.96 7.25
N TRP A 531 -5.41 -34.18 6.18
CA TRP A 531 -6.71 -33.69 5.71
C TRP A 531 -7.36 -34.79 4.86
N ASP A 532 -8.39 -35.41 5.42
CA ASP A 532 -9.17 -36.46 4.77
C ASP A 532 -10.20 -35.80 3.85
N LYS A 533 -9.90 -35.76 2.54
CA LYS A 533 -10.69 -35.00 1.56
C LYS A 533 -11.90 -35.80 1.09
N ASN A 534 -11.78 -37.12 1.03
CA ASN A 534 -12.81 -38.03 0.52
C ASN A 534 -13.62 -38.72 1.63
N ASN A 535 -13.31 -38.45 2.90
CA ASN A 535 -13.90 -39.03 4.10
C ASN A 535 -13.75 -40.56 4.16
N ASP A 536 -12.67 -41.13 3.61
CA ASP A 536 -12.41 -42.57 3.65
C ASP A 536 -11.61 -43.03 4.88
N GLY A 537 -11.02 -42.07 5.62
CA GLY A 537 -10.23 -42.32 6.83
C GLY A 537 -8.89 -43.03 6.57
N GLU A 538 -8.38 -43.01 5.34
CA GLU A 538 -7.07 -43.54 4.95
C GLU A 538 -6.24 -42.46 4.24
N HIS A 539 -4.97 -42.31 4.64
CA HIS A 539 -4.12 -41.30 4.04
C HIS A 539 -3.73 -41.66 2.60
N ASN A 540 -4.25 -40.90 1.63
CA ASN A 540 -3.91 -41.04 0.22
C ASN A 540 -2.72 -40.13 -0.13
N SER A 541 -1.51 -40.72 -0.15
CA SER A 541 -0.23 -40.01 -0.33
C SER A 541 -0.09 -39.09 -1.55
N THR A 542 -0.98 -39.18 -2.55
CA THR A 542 -0.95 -38.37 -3.78
C THR A 542 -1.81 -37.11 -3.74
N GLU A 543 -2.83 -37.01 -2.87
CA GLU A 543 -3.77 -35.88 -2.88
C GLU A 543 -4.07 -35.26 -1.51
N GLU A 544 -3.56 -35.85 -0.42
CA GLU A 544 -3.87 -35.43 0.94
C GLU A 544 -2.63 -34.91 1.67
N PRO A 545 -2.60 -33.61 2.05
CA PRO A 545 -1.51 -33.07 2.83
C PRO A 545 -1.53 -33.65 4.25
N PHE A 546 -0.35 -33.97 4.78
CA PHE A 546 -0.19 -34.49 6.14
C PHE A 546 0.93 -33.76 6.89
N LEU A 547 0.84 -33.80 8.22
CA LEU A 547 1.87 -33.33 9.15
C LEU A 547 2.16 -34.43 10.17
N LYS A 548 3.35 -34.40 10.80
CA LYS A 548 3.68 -35.28 11.92
C LYS A 548 3.54 -34.53 13.24
N THR A 549 2.95 -35.18 14.24
CA THR A 549 2.90 -34.61 15.59
C THR A 549 4.28 -34.64 16.26
N ASN A 550 4.47 -33.78 17.27
CA ASN A 550 5.65 -33.85 18.13
C ASN A 550 5.60 -35.05 19.08
N GLN A 551 6.63 -35.22 19.92
CA GLN A 551 6.71 -36.33 20.90
C GLN A 551 5.56 -36.30 21.93
N ASP A 552 4.98 -35.13 22.18
CA ASP A 552 3.83 -34.93 23.08
C ASP A 552 2.48 -35.01 22.35
N GLY A 553 2.45 -35.52 21.12
CA GLY A 553 1.23 -35.70 20.33
C GLY A 553 0.53 -34.40 19.91
N GLN A 554 1.20 -33.26 20.02
CA GLN A 554 0.67 -31.95 19.64
C GLN A 554 0.94 -31.66 18.17
N PHE A 555 0.02 -30.94 17.54
CA PHE A 555 0.18 -30.41 16.19
C PHE A 555 -0.38 -29.01 16.06
N ALA A 556 0.16 -28.28 15.09
CA ALA A 556 -0.40 -27.02 14.62
C ALA A 556 -0.12 -26.87 13.13
N PHE A 557 -1.10 -26.36 12.39
CA PHE A 557 -0.92 -25.95 11.00
C PHE A 557 -1.76 -24.72 10.67
N GLU A 558 -1.35 -24.00 9.63
CA GLU A 558 -2.03 -22.83 9.12
C GLU A 558 -3.00 -23.23 8.00
N TRP A 559 -4.20 -22.66 8.01
CA TRP A 559 -5.23 -22.88 7.00
C TRP A 559 -5.79 -21.54 6.51
N ILE A 560 -5.92 -21.39 5.19
CA ILE A 560 -6.53 -20.21 4.57
C ILE A 560 -7.61 -20.67 3.58
N SER A 561 -8.84 -20.18 3.76
CA SER A 561 -9.94 -20.42 2.82
C SER A 561 -10.33 -19.15 2.09
N SER A 562 -10.74 -19.27 0.83
CA SER A 562 -11.33 -18.17 0.06
C SER A 562 -12.75 -17.81 0.51
N ILE A 563 -13.43 -18.72 1.20
CA ILE A 563 -14.82 -18.59 1.65
C ILE A 563 -14.93 -19.17 3.07
N TYR A 564 -15.57 -18.42 3.97
CA TYR A 564 -15.97 -18.88 5.30
C TYR A 564 -17.51 -18.81 5.41
N PRO A 565 -18.17 -19.77 6.09
CA PRO A 565 -17.60 -20.90 6.83
C PRO A 565 -17.01 -21.99 5.93
N VAL A 566 -15.97 -22.68 6.41
CA VAL A 566 -15.37 -23.85 5.75
C VAL A 566 -15.43 -25.06 6.68
N SER A 567 -15.75 -26.23 6.13
CA SER A 567 -15.74 -27.50 6.86
C SER A 567 -14.54 -28.33 6.42
N LEU A 568 -13.77 -28.84 7.39
CA LEU A 568 -12.58 -29.67 7.17
C LEU A 568 -12.74 -30.98 7.92
N SER A 569 -12.44 -32.11 7.29
CA SER A 569 -12.39 -33.42 7.94
C SER A 569 -10.93 -33.79 8.21
N ILE A 570 -10.58 -33.93 9.49
CA ILE A 570 -9.20 -34.24 9.91
C ILE A 570 -9.18 -35.66 10.48
N ASP A 571 -8.17 -36.43 10.09
CA ASP A 571 -7.91 -37.78 10.59
C ASP A 571 -6.43 -37.95 10.96
N SER A 572 -6.08 -39.06 11.62
CA SER A 572 -4.73 -39.38 12.06
C SER A 572 -4.37 -40.86 11.95
N GLU A 573 -3.13 -41.12 11.53
CA GLU A 573 -2.50 -42.45 11.48
C GLU A 573 -1.40 -42.53 12.55
N ILE A 574 -1.54 -43.41 13.54
CA ILE A 574 -0.56 -43.56 14.63
C ILE A 574 0.77 -44.13 14.12
N LEU A 575 1.88 -43.55 14.60
CA LEU A 575 3.24 -43.98 14.25
C LEU A 575 3.85 -44.97 15.24
N GLU A 576 3.37 -45.02 16.49
CA GLU A 576 3.85 -45.92 17.55
C GLU A 576 2.79 -46.97 17.92
N ILE A 577 2.99 -48.23 17.51
CA ILE A 577 2.08 -49.33 17.89
C ILE A 577 2.53 -50.03 19.19
N ASN A 578 3.73 -49.79 19.71
CA ASN A 578 4.19 -50.59 20.85
C ASN A 578 5.28 -49.91 21.67
N SER A 579 4.91 -49.49 22.88
CA SER A 579 5.80 -49.41 24.03
C SER A 579 5.01 -49.48 25.34
N SER A 580 4.08 -50.43 25.47
CA SER A 580 3.55 -50.83 26.78
C SER A 580 4.44 -51.90 27.43
N SER A 581 5.76 -51.67 27.49
CA SER A 581 6.64 -52.47 28.36
C SER A 581 6.57 -52.01 29.83
N ASN A 582 5.43 -51.48 30.28
CA ASN A 582 5.20 -51.10 31.67
C ASN A 582 4.16 -52.04 32.29
N PRO A 583 4.56 -53.01 33.14
CA PRO A 583 3.63 -53.82 33.90
C PRO A 583 3.13 -52.96 35.08
N PHE A 584 2.24 -52.02 34.81
CA PHE A 584 1.47 -51.36 35.86
C PHE A 584 0.05 -51.90 35.81
N LEU A 585 -0.23 -52.86 36.70
CA LEU A 585 -1.59 -53.33 36.97
C LEU A 585 -2.38 -52.19 37.60
N ILE A 586 -3.18 -51.49 36.79
CA ILE A 586 -4.18 -50.53 37.29
C ILE A 586 -5.43 -51.33 37.68
N PRO A 587 -6.13 -51.00 38.79
CA PRO A 587 -7.33 -51.71 39.22
C PRO A 587 -8.41 -51.69 38.15
N VAL A 588 -9.17 -52.78 38.09
CA VAL A 588 -10.33 -52.99 37.21
C VAL A 588 -11.33 -51.85 37.41
N PHE A 589 -11.24 -50.82 36.57
CA PHE A 589 -12.38 -49.95 36.31
C PHE A 589 -13.45 -50.77 35.57
N PRO A 590 -14.75 -50.53 35.79
CA PRO A 590 -15.77 -51.10 34.94
C PRO A 590 -15.46 -50.72 33.50
N THR A 591 -15.58 -51.68 32.58
CA THR A 591 -15.32 -51.45 31.16
C THR A 591 -16.09 -50.23 30.69
N PRO A 592 -15.42 -49.21 30.13
CA PRO A 592 -16.14 -48.11 29.50
C PRO A 592 -17.02 -48.69 28.39
N PRO A 593 -18.24 -48.16 28.17
CA PRO A 593 -19.14 -48.66 27.14
C PRO A 593 -18.42 -48.68 25.77
N PRO A 594 -18.73 -49.66 24.90
CA PRO A 594 -18.22 -49.65 23.54
C PRO A 594 -18.56 -48.29 22.89
N PRO A 595 -17.69 -47.75 22.02
CA PRO A 595 -18.00 -46.50 21.34
C PRO A 595 -19.36 -46.66 20.66
N LEU A 596 -20.25 -45.68 20.86
CA LEU A 596 -21.62 -45.68 20.33
C LEU A 596 -21.65 -45.88 18.80
N ASN A 597 -20.52 -45.65 18.12
CA ASN A 597 -20.33 -45.95 16.71
C ASN A 597 -18.85 -46.31 16.40
N PRO A 598 -18.50 -47.59 16.11
CA PRO A 598 -17.13 -48.00 15.78
C PRO A 598 -16.56 -47.31 14.54
N THR A 599 -17.43 -46.86 13.62
CA THR A 599 -17.06 -46.10 12.42
C THR A 599 -16.91 -44.60 12.68
N GLY A 600 -17.29 -44.11 13.87
CA GLY A 600 -17.25 -42.69 14.25
C GLY A 600 -15.97 -42.25 14.97
N VAL A 601 -14.95 -43.09 15.02
CA VAL A 601 -13.69 -42.80 15.75
C VAL A 601 -12.56 -42.32 14.83
N LYS A 602 -12.78 -42.32 13.50
CA LYS A 602 -11.72 -41.97 12.55
C LYS A 602 -11.74 -40.49 12.14
N ASN A 603 -12.89 -39.89 11.84
CA ASN A 603 -12.88 -38.57 11.18
C ASN A 603 -13.46 -37.48 12.10
N VAL A 604 -12.70 -36.43 12.39
CA VAL A 604 -13.18 -35.24 13.11
C VAL A 604 -13.46 -34.12 12.12
N SER A 605 -14.74 -33.82 11.89
CA SER A 605 -15.16 -32.68 11.06
C SER A 605 -15.22 -31.40 11.90
N ILE A 606 -14.41 -30.41 11.51
CA ILE A 606 -14.39 -29.07 12.12
C ILE A 606 -15.05 -28.07 11.17
N THR A 607 -15.84 -27.16 11.72
CA THR A 607 -16.41 -26.04 10.95
C THR A 607 -15.79 -24.74 11.45
N ILE A 608 -15.08 -24.05 10.57
CA ILE A 608 -14.42 -22.79 10.86
C ILE A 608 -15.30 -21.67 10.33
N GLU A 609 -15.94 -20.93 11.23
CA GLU A 609 -16.84 -19.83 10.86
C GLU A 609 -16.10 -18.57 10.43
N LYS A 610 -14.89 -18.33 10.97
CA LYS A 610 -14.08 -17.14 10.71
C LYS A 610 -12.59 -17.40 10.96
N PRO A 611 -11.70 -16.57 10.40
CA PRO A 611 -10.27 -16.59 10.71
C PRO A 611 -9.98 -16.49 12.22
N GLY A 612 -9.02 -17.29 12.70
CA GLY A 612 -8.61 -17.32 14.11
C GLY A 612 -8.05 -18.66 14.57
N ASP A 613 -7.73 -18.74 15.86
CA ASP A 613 -7.23 -19.96 16.51
C ASP A 613 -8.39 -20.94 16.72
N SER A 614 -8.27 -22.14 16.15
CA SER A 614 -9.22 -23.25 16.35
C SER A 614 -8.49 -24.41 17.01
N THR A 615 -9.08 -24.96 18.07
CA THR A 615 -8.51 -26.12 18.77
C THR A 615 -9.30 -27.37 18.41
N VAL A 616 -8.58 -28.42 18.01
CA VAL A 616 -9.11 -29.71 17.61
C VAL A 616 -8.51 -30.77 18.50
N THR A 617 -9.34 -31.68 18.96
CA THR A 617 -8.92 -32.76 19.84
C THR A 617 -9.20 -34.07 19.13
N LEU A 618 -8.17 -34.89 18.93
CA LEU A 618 -8.25 -36.20 18.27
C LEU A 618 -8.10 -37.30 19.33
N PRO A 619 -9.19 -37.76 19.97
CA PRO A 619 -9.14 -38.89 20.88
C PRO A 619 -8.90 -40.17 20.08
N TYR A 620 -7.89 -40.95 20.46
CA TYR A 620 -7.65 -42.25 19.86
C TYR A 620 -8.17 -43.37 20.76
N ARG A 621 -9.01 -44.25 20.20
CA ARG A 621 -9.52 -45.45 20.88
C ARG A 621 -9.83 -46.56 19.87
N SER A 622 -9.17 -47.69 19.98
CA SER A 622 -9.52 -48.92 19.27
C SER A 622 -10.28 -49.88 20.20
N ALA A 623 -11.26 -50.62 19.66
CA ALA A 623 -11.96 -51.64 20.44
C ALA A 623 -11.11 -52.93 20.52
N PRO A 624 -10.78 -53.44 21.73
CA PRO A 624 -10.19 -54.76 21.88
C PRO A 624 -11.20 -55.83 21.46
N ILE A 625 -10.91 -56.55 20.37
CA ILE A 625 -11.79 -57.58 19.82
C ILE A 625 -11.07 -58.92 19.69
N ILE A 626 -11.77 -59.99 20.05
CA ILE A 626 -11.44 -61.36 19.67
C ILE A 626 -12.01 -61.58 18.27
N ARG A 627 -11.17 -61.99 17.33
CA ARG A 627 -11.62 -62.34 15.98
C ARG A 627 -11.10 -63.70 15.55
N GLY A 628 -11.85 -64.34 14.68
CA GLY A 628 -11.45 -65.61 14.12
C GLY A 628 -12.43 -66.12 13.06
N THR A 629 -12.15 -67.31 12.56
CA THR A 629 -13.04 -68.01 11.62
C THR A 629 -13.16 -69.47 11.98
N ILE A 630 -14.37 -69.98 11.86
CA ILE A 630 -14.71 -71.39 11.93
C ILE A 630 -14.96 -71.89 10.50
N TRP A 631 -14.31 -72.96 10.09
CA TRP A 631 -14.52 -73.59 8.77
C TRP A 631 -14.90 -75.07 8.91
N SER A 632 -15.49 -75.62 7.86
CA SER A 632 -15.82 -77.04 7.76
C SER A 632 -14.60 -77.80 7.24
N ASP A 633 -13.94 -78.54 8.12
CA ASP A 633 -12.78 -79.37 7.82
C ASP A 633 -13.25 -80.77 7.40
N LYS A 634 -13.58 -80.92 6.12
CA LYS A 634 -14.17 -82.17 5.59
C LYS A 634 -13.16 -83.31 5.54
N ASN A 635 -11.89 -83.00 5.28
CA ASN A 635 -10.84 -83.99 5.11
C ASN A 635 -10.11 -84.31 6.44
N GLY A 636 -10.40 -83.57 7.52
CA GLY A 636 -9.85 -83.76 8.86
C GLY A 636 -8.37 -83.40 8.96
N ASN A 637 -7.83 -82.63 8.01
CA ASN A 637 -6.39 -82.34 7.93
C ASN A 637 -5.96 -81.17 8.81
N SER A 638 -6.90 -80.50 9.50
CA SER A 638 -6.70 -79.34 10.36
C SER A 638 -6.10 -78.11 9.65
N GLN A 639 -5.98 -78.09 8.32
CA GLN A 639 -5.45 -76.97 7.55
C GLN A 639 -6.57 -76.33 6.74
N LYS A 640 -6.83 -75.04 6.96
CA LYS A 640 -7.84 -74.31 6.19
C LYS A 640 -7.39 -74.17 4.73
N GLU A 641 -8.11 -74.81 3.81
CA GLU A 641 -7.91 -74.68 2.37
C GLU A 641 -8.84 -73.61 1.77
N ASN A 642 -8.46 -73.01 0.63
CA ASN A 642 -9.21 -71.90 0.02
C ASN A 642 -10.63 -72.30 -0.45
N GLU A 643 -10.92 -73.59 -0.60
CA GLU A 643 -12.21 -74.12 -1.08
C GLU A 643 -13.14 -74.58 0.06
N GLU A 644 -12.71 -74.49 1.32
CA GLU A 644 -13.51 -74.90 2.48
C GLU A 644 -14.48 -73.80 2.94
N ALA A 645 -15.75 -74.16 3.05
CA ALA A 645 -16.81 -73.24 3.47
C ALA A 645 -16.74 -72.92 4.97
N GLY A 646 -17.16 -71.72 5.35
CA GLY A 646 -17.33 -71.33 6.74
C GLY A 646 -18.40 -72.16 7.46
N PHE A 647 -18.19 -72.45 8.74
CA PHE A 647 -19.10 -73.25 9.54
C PHE A 647 -19.78 -72.38 10.61
N SER A 648 -21.11 -72.22 10.50
CA SER A 648 -21.90 -71.32 11.36
C SER A 648 -22.69 -72.05 12.46
N GLN A 649 -22.80 -73.39 12.41
CA GLN A 649 -23.58 -74.19 13.36
C GLN A 649 -22.81 -74.55 14.64
N ALA A 650 -22.15 -73.56 15.24
CA ALA A 650 -21.39 -73.72 16.48
C ALA A 650 -21.65 -72.54 17.42
N LYS A 651 -21.41 -72.75 18.71
CA LYS A 651 -21.43 -71.71 19.74
C LYS A 651 -20.02 -71.55 20.31
N LEU A 652 -19.49 -70.34 20.34
CA LEU A 652 -18.23 -70.03 21.01
C LEU A 652 -18.50 -69.58 22.44
N PHE A 653 -17.57 -69.84 23.35
CA PHE A 653 -17.64 -69.34 24.71
C PHE A 653 -16.26 -69.05 25.30
N LEU A 654 -16.24 -68.15 26.29
CA LEU A 654 -15.05 -67.77 27.03
C LEU A 654 -15.00 -68.58 28.32
N ASP A 655 -14.12 -69.59 28.32
CA ASP A 655 -13.92 -70.51 29.43
C ASP A 655 -13.13 -69.80 30.55
N LYS A 656 -13.77 -69.62 31.70
CA LYS A 656 -13.21 -68.87 32.84
C LYS A 656 -12.56 -69.77 33.87
N ASP A 657 -13.05 -71.00 34.03
CA ASP A 657 -12.60 -71.91 35.08
C ASP A 657 -11.70 -73.04 34.56
N GLY A 658 -11.52 -73.11 33.24
CA GLY A 658 -10.65 -74.05 32.53
C GLY A 658 -11.26 -75.44 32.38
N ASN A 659 -12.58 -75.59 32.53
CA ASN A 659 -13.25 -76.88 32.50
C ASN A 659 -13.67 -77.32 31.08
N PHE A 660 -13.53 -76.45 30.07
CA PHE A 660 -13.90 -76.66 28.67
C PHE A 660 -15.37 -77.02 28.42
N GLN A 661 -16.27 -76.69 29.35
CA GLN A 661 -17.72 -76.88 29.25
C GLN A 661 -18.40 -75.52 29.41
N LEU A 662 -19.49 -75.30 28.67
CA LEU A 662 -20.23 -74.05 28.76
C LEU A 662 -21.04 -74.00 30.06
N ASP A 663 -20.64 -73.12 30.98
CA ASP A 663 -21.35 -72.88 32.24
C ASP A 663 -22.28 -71.65 32.17
N ASP A 664 -23.30 -71.62 33.05
CA ASP A 664 -24.30 -70.52 33.11
C ASP A 664 -23.69 -69.13 33.41
N ASN A 665 -22.45 -69.07 33.92
CA ASN A 665 -21.74 -67.84 34.28
C ASN A 665 -20.73 -67.37 33.20
N GLU A 666 -20.65 -68.10 32.09
CA GLU A 666 -19.73 -67.86 30.99
C GLU A 666 -20.38 -67.10 29.85
N THR A 667 -19.55 -66.35 29.12
CA THR A 667 -20.02 -65.54 28.00
C THR A 667 -19.95 -66.36 26.74
N SER A 668 -21.09 -66.54 26.07
CA SER A 668 -21.20 -67.29 24.81
C SER A 668 -21.71 -66.42 23.67
N PHE A 669 -21.29 -66.73 22.45
CA PHE A 669 -21.66 -66.03 21.21
C PHE A 669 -21.66 -66.99 20.02
N ILE A 670 -22.28 -66.57 18.91
CA ILE A 670 -22.48 -67.41 17.71
C ILE A 670 -21.69 -66.75 16.55
N PRO A 671 -21.02 -67.53 15.69
CA PRO A 671 -20.36 -66.99 14.49
C PRO A 671 -21.39 -66.53 13.45
N ASP A 672 -20.95 -65.69 12.52
CA ASP A 672 -21.74 -65.28 11.36
C ASP A 672 -21.99 -66.46 10.40
N ASN A 673 -22.91 -66.26 9.45
CA ASN A 673 -23.26 -67.26 8.44
C ASN A 673 -22.06 -67.75 7.61
N ASN A 674 -21.02 -66.92 7.47
CA ASN A 674 -19.79 -67.24 6.73
C ASN A 674 -18.69 -67.85 7.63
N GLY A 675 -19.03 -68.21 8.89
CA GLY A 675 -18.11 -68.80 9.86
C GLY A 675 -17.15 -67.82 10.53
N SER A 676 -17.11 -66.54 10.11
CA SER A 676 -16.36 -65.49 10.82
C SER A 676 -17.01 -65.14 12.15
N PHE A 677 -16.21 -64.74 13.13
CA PHE A 677 -16.74 -64.16 14.36
C PHE A 677 -15.88 -62.99 14.83
N THR A 678 -16.53 -62.00 15.42
CA THR A 678 -15.90 -60.90 16.14
C THR A 678 -16.62 -60.68 17.46
N PHE A 679 -15.87 -60.60 18.55
CA PHE A 679 -16.42 -60.42 19.88
C PHE A 679 -15.62 -59.35 20.65
N PRO A 680 -16.24 -58.24 21.07
CA PRO A 680 -15.58 -57.23 21.89
C PRO A 680 -15.37 -57.78 23.31
N ALA A 681 -14.12 -57.83 23.76
CA ALA A 681 -13.75 -58.31 25.09
C ALA A 681 -12.76 -57.35 25.77
N PRO A 682 -12.79 -57.22 27.11
CA PRO A 682 -11.79 -56.45 27.84
C PRO A 682 -10.36 -56.92 27.52
N PRO A 683 -9.33 -56.07 27.70
CA PRO A 683 -7.94 -56.51 27.63
C PRO A 683 -7.63 -57.52 28.73
N GLY A 684 -6.92 -58.59 28.37
CA GLY A 684 -6.63 -59.70 29.28
C GLY A 684 -6.43 -61.03 28.57
N GLN A 685 -6.22 -62.06 29.37
CA GLN A 685 -6.02 -63.43 28.88
C GLN A 685 -7.37 -64.17 28.84
N TYR A 686 -7.66 -64.82 27.71
CA TYR A 686 -8.90 -65.56 27.48
C TYR A 686 -8.62 -66.97 26.96
N SER A 687 -9.42 -67.93 27.41
CA SER A 687 -9.52 -69.26 26.82
C SER A 687 -10.79 -69.30 25.97
N VAL A 688 -10.64 -69.41 24.64
CA VAL A 688 -11.76 -69.43 23.70
C VAL A 688 -12.04 -70.85 23.27
N CYS A 689 -13.24 -71.32 23.57
CA CYS A 689 -13.73 -72.65 23.27
C CYS A 689 -14.84 -72.59 22.22
N VAL A 690 -14.98 -73.66 21.44
CA VAL A 690 -16.06 -73.84 20.46
C VAL A 690 -16.85 -75.09 20.81
N LEU A 691 -18.18 -74.99 20.71
CA LEU A 691 -19.12 -76.07 20.92
C LEU A 691 -20.01 -76.21 19.68
N PRO A 692 -19.76 -77.20 18.80
CA PRO A 692 -20.63 -77.50 17.67
C PRO A 692 -22.05 -77.87 18.15
N ASN A 693 -23.07 -77.51 17.38
CA ASN A 693 -24.46 -77.87 17.71
C ASN A 693 -24.72 -79.38 17.59
N ASN A 694 -23.91 -80.07 16.79
CA ASN A 694 -23.94 -81.51 16.63
C ASN A 694 -22.96 -82.17 17.61
N ALA A 695 -23.47 -83.05 18.48
CA ALA A 695 -22.67 -83.74 19.49
C ALA A 695 -21.64 -84.73 18.91
N ASP A 696 -21.82 -85.18 17.66
CA ASP A 696 -20.92 -86.12 16.99
C ASP A 696 -19.84 -85.42 16.14
N ALA A 697 -19.83 -84.08 16.07
CA ALA A 697 -18.84 -83.32 15.32
C ALA A 697 -17.54 -83.14 16.12
N ASN A 698 -16.39 -83.30 15.47
CA ASN A 698 -15.07 -83.13 16.09
C ASN A 698 -14.44 -81.79 15.73
N ILE A 699 -13.70 -81.18 16.65
CA ILE A 699 -13.05 -79.88 16.44
C ILE A 699 -11.58 -80.12 16.10
N THR A 700 -11.12 -79.55 14.98
CA THR A 700 -9.75 -79.63 14.50
C THR A 700 -9.03 -78.29 14.67
N TYR A 701 -7.74 -78.35 15.03
CA TYR A 701 -6.92 -77.18 15.35
C TYR A 701 -5.63 -77.20 14.52
N PRO A 702 -5.25 -76.10 13.85
CA PRO A 702 -4.22 -76.11 12.82
C PRO A 702 -2.80 -76.54 13.16
N ILE A 703 -2.41 -76.76 14.43
CA ILE A 703 -1.05 -77.24 14.78
C ILE A 703 -0.97 -78.16 16.03
N GLU A 704 -1.99 -78.33 16.89
CA GLU A 704 -1.91 -79.14 18.13
C GLU A 704 -3.29 -79.72 18.56
N GLU A 705 -3.36 -80.86 19.27
CA GLU A 705 -4.58 -81.38 19.95
C GLU A 705 -5.00 -80.46 21.13
N LYS A 706 -5.33 -79.20 20.85
CA LYS A 706 -5.86 -78.27 21.86
C LYS A 706 -7.36 -78.45 21.98
N LYS A 707 -7.92 -78.20 23.17
CA LYS A 707 -9.37 -78.11 23.38
C LYS A 707 -9.89 -76.65 23.39
N ALA A 708 -8.97 -75.68 23.39
CA ALA A 708 -9.24 -74.25 23.39
C ALA A 708 -8.04 -73.46 22.86
N TYR A 709 -8.26 -72.23 22.39
CA TYR A 709 -7.19 -71.26 22.15
C TYR A 709 -6.98 -70.37 23.38
N LEU A 710 -5.74 -70.30 23.86
CA LEU A 710 -5.31 -69.28 24.78
C LEU A 710 -4.93 -68.04 23.98
N THR A 711 -5.62 -66.91 24.18
CA THR A 711 -5.33 -65.66 23.50
C THR A 711 -5.14 -64.53 24.51
N TRP A 712 -4.33 -63.56 24.14
CA TRP A 712 -4.11 -62.34 24.90
C TRP A 712 -4.64 -61.16 24.09
N ILE A 713 -5.45 -60.33 24.73
CA ILE A 713 -6.03 -59.14 24.11
C ILE A 713 -5.36 -57.91 24.72
N ASP A 714 -4.67 -57.16 23.88
CA ASP A 714 -4.14 -55.85 24.26
C ASP A 714 -5.19 -54.76 24.07
N TYR A 715 -4.99 -53.62 24.74
CA TYR A 715 -5.87 -52.45 24.64
C TYR A 715 -6.05 -51.93 23.20
N GLU A 716 -5.12 -52.24 22.30
CA GLU A 716 -4.97 -51.53 21.02
C GLU A 716 -4.88 -52.41 19.77
N SER A 717 -4.99 -53.73 19.90
CA SER A 717 -4.90 -54.64 18.77
C SER A 717 -5.98 -55.73 18.84
N PRO A 718 -6.63 -56.06 17.70
CA PRO A 718 -7.43 -57.26 17.63
C PRO A 718 -6.52 -58.48 17.84
N THR A 719 -7.08 -59.58 18.35
CA THR A 719 -6.31 -60.82 18.42
C THR A 719 -5.81 -61.25 17.04
N GLU A 720 -4.72 -62.02 17.01
CA GLU A 720 -4.45 -62.86 15.85
C GLU A 720 -5.72 -63.69 15.54
N PRO A 721 -6.07 -63.86 14.26
CA PRO A 721 -7.30 -64.54 13.88
C PRO A 721 -7.27 -65.98 14.40
N LEU A 722 -8.18 -66.30 15.32
CA LEU A 722 -8.33 -67.65 15.86
C LEU A 722 -8.99 -68.55 14.82
N LEU A 723 -8.44 -69.75 14.65
CA LEU A 723 -8.82 -70.64 13.56
C LEU A 723 -9.32 -71.99 14.12
N PHE A 724 -10.63 -72.25 13.98
CA PHE A 724 -11.26 -73.51 14.38
C PHE A 724 -11.79 -74.30 13.18
N GLY A 725 -11.34 -75.53 12.98
CA GLY A 725 -11.94 -76.46 12.02
C GLY A 725 -13.01 -77.33 12.70
N ILE A 726 -14.08 -77.65 11.99
CA ILE A 726 -15.11 -78.60 12.47
C ILE A 726 -15.30 -79.70 11.42
N GLN A 727 -15.03 -80.93 11.84
CA GLN A 727 -15.29 -82.14 11.08
C GLN A 727 -16.62 -82.74 11.53
N ASP A 728 -17.66 -82.56 10.72
CA ASP A 728 -18.99 -83.14 10.95
C ASP A 728 -19.30 -84.20 9.86
N ASN A 729 -19.14 -85.48 10.21
CA ASN A 729 -19.36 -86.60 9.30
C ASN A 729 -20.86 -86.92 9.08
N SER A 730 -21.78 -86.19 9.72
CA SER A 730 -23.22 -86.43 9.64
C SER A 730 -23.85 -85.89 8.36
N GLN A 731 -23.20 -84.93 7.70
CA GLN A 731 -23.77 -84.24 6.54
C GLN A 731 -23.62 -85.02 5.22
N GLU A 732 -22.89 -86.13 5.18
CA GLU A 732 -22.82 -87.01 3.99
C GLU A 732 -24.09 -87.84 3.77
N GLN A 733 -25.06 -87.85 4.69
CA GLN A 733 -26.30 -88.64 4.56
C GLN A 733 -27.57 -87.83 4.23
N GLN A 734 -27.48 -86.53 3.95
CA GLN A 734 -28.63 -85.71 3.54
C GLN A 734 -28.53 -85.13 2.11
N GLN A 735 -27.63 -85.67 1.29
CA GLN A 735 -27.49 -85.29 -0.13
C GLN A 735 -28.01 -86.35 -1.11
N SER A 736 -28.92 -87.22 -0.67
CA SER A 736 -29.46 -88.31 -1.51
C SER A 736 -30.95 -88.56 -1.31
N SER A 737 -31.81 -87.55 -1.43
CA SER A 737 -33.21 -87.68 -1.86
C SER A 737 -33.91 -86.32 -1.92
N ASP A 738 -33.70 -85.58 -3.01
CA ASP A 738 -34.75 -84.79 -3.68
C ASP A 738 -34.20 -84.28 -5.03
N ASN A 739 -33.80 -85.24 -5.87
CA ASN A 739 -33.73 -85.05 -7.32
C ASN A 739 -35.08 -85.49 -7.90
N ASN A 740 -35.99 -84.54 -8.12
CA ASN A 740 -36.96 -84.54 -9.22
C ASN A 740 -37.91 -83.34 -9.09
N GLN A 741 -37.53 -82.21 -9.68
CA GLN A 741 -38.35 -81.41 -10.61
C GLN A 741 -37.66 -80.07 -10.87
N THR A 742 -36.90 -80.00 -11.95
CA THR A 742 -36.46 -78.75 -12.56
C THR A 742 -36.28 -78.98 -14.06
N GLU A 743 -36.44 -77.89 -14.80
CA GLU A 743 -36.20 -77.72 -16.25
C GLU A 743 -37.41 -77.89 -17.16
N ASP A 744 -38.12 -76.76 -17.37
CA ASP A 744 -38.57 -76.41 -18.71
C ASP A 744 -38.81 -74.89 -18.83
N ASN A 745 -37.87 -74.16 -19.46
CA ASN A 745 -38.13 -73.34 -20.66
C ASN A 745 -36.99 -72.35 -20.99
N SER A 746 -36.22 -72.76 -22.00
CA SER A 746 -36.01 -72.08 -23.29
C SER A 746 -35.63 -70.58 -23.38
N GLU A 747 -34.41 -70.41 -23.90
CA GLU A 747 -34.06 -69.67 -25.13
C GLU A 747 -33.88 -68.13 -25.17
N GLN A 748 -32.75 -67.79 -25.82
CA GLN A 748 -32.50 -66.74 -26.83
C GLN A 748 -31.86 -65.38 -26.44
N ASN A 749 -30.56 -65.29 -26.79
CA ASN A 749 -29.91 -64.35 -27.73
C ASN A 749 -30.22 -62.83 -27.69
N ASN A 750 -29.16 -62.05 -27.34
CA ASN A 750 -28.63 -60.79 -27.93
C ASN A 750 -29.59 -59.57 -28.17
N PRO A 751 -29.12 -58.32 -28.43
CA PRO A 751 -27.81 -57.66 -28.26
C PRO A 751 -27.92 -56.24 -27.57
N THR A 752 -26.83 -55.48 -27.52
CA THR A 752 -26.78 -54.01 -27.26
C THR A 752 -27.80 -53.20 -28.08
N PRO A 753 -28.25 -52.03 -27.58
CA PRO A 753 -27.93 -50.77 -28.27
C PRO A 753 -27.78 -49.52 -27.36
N ASP A 754 -27.00 -48.56 -27.86
CA ASP A 754 -27.07 -47.12 -27.51
C ASP A 754 -28.28 -46.49 -28.24
N PRO A 755 -29.04 -45.53 -27.65
CA PRO A 755 -28.92 -44.16 -28.18
C PRO A 755 -29.21 -43.01 -27.19
N SER A 756 -28.56 -41.89 -27.49
CA SER A 756 -28.88 -40.48 -27.20
C SER A 756 -30.37 -40.08 -27.07
N ASN A 757 -30.73 -39.32 -26.02
CA ASN A 757 -31.59 -38.12 -26.12
C ASN A 757 -31.55 -37.21 -24.86
N ASN A 758 -31.36 -35.91 -25.08
CA ASN A 758 -31.22 -34.77 -24.14
C ASN A 758 -32.61 -34.32 -23.58
N PRO A 759 -32.75 -33.57 -22.44
CA PRO A 759 -32.28 -32.17 -22.36
C PRO A 759 -31.83 -31.64 -20.97
N GLU A 760 -30.93 -30.65 -21.02
CA GLU A 760 -30.70 -29.53 -20.09
C GLU A 760 -31.16 -29.63 -18.62
N ARG A 761 -30.19 -29.78 -17.70
CA ARG A 761 -30.22 -29.09 -16.41
C ARG A 761 -28.80 -28.87 -15.84
N SER A 762 -28.38 -27.60 -15.85
CA SER A 762 -27.34 -26.98 -15.01
C SER A 762 -26.11 -27.83 -14.65
N LYS A 763 -25.05 -27.74 -15.46
CA LYS A 763 -23.68 -27.91 -14.96
C LYS A 763 -23.33 -26.66 -14.13
N GLU A 764 -23.42 -26.77 -12.81
CA GLU A 764 -22.52 -26.03 -11.93
C GLU A 764 -21.13 -26.63 -12.18
N THR A 765 -20.29 -25.84 -12.83
CA THR A 765 -18.85 -26.10 -12.92
C THR A 765 -18.29 -26.03 -11.50
N ASP A 766 -17.83 -27.17 -10.99
CA ASP A 766 -16.85 -27.22 -9.91
C ASP A 766 -15.69 -26.30 -10.29
N PRO A 767 -15.39 -25.26 -9.50
CA PRO A 767 -14.22 -24.46 -9.76
C PRO A 767 -13.00 -25.31 -9.40
N GLU A 768 -12.19 -25.67 -10.40
CA GLU A 768 -10.77 -25.93 -10.22
C GLU A 768 -10.16 -24.74 -9.47
N GLN A 769 -10.13 -24.86 -8.14
CA GLN A 769 -9.60 -23.85 -7.25
C GLN A 769 -8.07 -23.87 -7.30
N VAL A 770 -7.53 -22.83 -7.93
CA VAL A 770 -6.38 -22.07 -7.45
C VAL A 770 -5.08 -22.87 -7.23
N ASN A 771 -4.57 -23.52 -8.28
CA ASN A 771 -3.27 -24.21 -8.20
C ASN A 771 -2.03 -23.28 -8.26
N GLY A 772 -2.17 -21.97 -8.51
CA GLY A 772 -1.01 -21.08 -8.70
C GLY A 772 -0.52 -20.33 -7.45
N LEU A 773 -1.35 -20.14 -6.41
CA LEU A 773 -0.91 -19.52 -5.14
C LEU A 773 -0.62 -20.60 -4.09
N TYR A 774 -1.40 -21.68 -4.12
CA TYR A 774 -1.23 -22.81 -3.21
C TYR A 774 0.14 -23.47 -3.39
N GLU A 775 0.59 -23.72 -4.62
CA GLU A 775 1.94 -24.26 -4.88
C GLU A 775 3.08 -23.31 -4.49
N ARG A 776 2.89 -21.99 -4.65
CA ARG A 776 3.93 -20.99 -4.31
C ARG A 776 4.03 -20.75 -2.79
N LEU A 777 2.90 -20.78 -2.10
CA LEU A 777 2.82 -20.75 -0.64
C LEU A 777 3.28 -22.07 -0.02
N LEU A 778 3.03 -23.23 -0.64
CA LEU A 778 3.63 -24.51 -0.26
C LEU A 778 5.16 -24.48 -0.40
N GLN A 779 5.70 -23.94 -1.49
CA GLN A 779 7.15 -23.79 -1.66
C GLN A 779 7.79 -22.84 -0.62
N GLU A 780 7.09 -21.76 -0.22
CA GLU A 780 7.58 -20.87 0.85
C GLU A 780 7.35 -21.45 2.25
N MET A 781 6.29 -22.21 2.49
CA MET A 781 6.03 -22.90 3.77
C MET A 781 6.92 -24.12 3.98
N GLU A 782 7.23 -24.90 2.95
CA GLU A 782 8.25 -25.98 3.01
C GLU A 782 9.65 -25.40 3.30
N SER A 783 9.89 -24.12 2.96
CA SER A 783 11.14 -23.43 3.29
C SER A 783 11.18 -22.86 4.73
N LYS A 784 10.05 -22.84 5.44
CA LYS A 784 9.90 -22.25 6.79
C LYS A 784 9.23 -23.13 7.84
N SER A 785 8.86 -24.37 7.51
CA SER A 785 8.38 -25.36 8.49
C SER A 785 9.55 -25.95 9.27
N GLN A 786 10.22 -25.11 10.07
CA GLN A 786 10.95 -25.60 11.22
C GLN A 786 9.95 -26.01 12.31
N ASN A 787 10.19 -27.15 12.93
CA ASN A 787 9.52 -27.53 14.17
C ASN A 787 9.54 -26.33 15.13
N LEU A 788 8.38 -25.99 15.70
CA LEU A 788 8.33 -25.04 16.81
C LEU A 788 9.19 -25.60 17.94
N ASP A 789 10.33 -24.94 18.17
CA ASP A 789 11.22 -25.19 19.31
C ASP A 789 10.44 -25.21 20.63
N ASP A 790 10.86 -26.10 21.54
CA ASP A 790 10.28 -26.46 22.86
C ASP A 790 10.04 -25.32 23.88
N ASN A 791 10.19 -24.05 23.51
CA ASN A 791 10.07 -22.93 24.44
C ASN A 791 8.68 -22.29 24.43
N LYS A 792 7.72 -22.99 25.06
CA LYS A 792 6.52 -22.38 25.68
C LYS A 792 5.86 -23.30 26.72
N GLN A 793 6.63 -23.74 27.71
CA GLN A 793 6.06 -24.13 29.01
C GLN A 793 5.55 -22.86 29.72
N ASN A 794 4.32 -22.44 29.41
CA ASN A 794 3.51 -21.58 30.28
C ASN A 794 2.12 -21.46 29.66
N ILE A 795 1.27 -22.47 29.90
CA ILE A 795 -0.20 -22.45 29.98
C ILE A 795 -0.51 -23.88 30.46
N ILE A 796 -0.70 -24.16 31.75
CA ILE A 796 -1.99 -24.30 32.43
C ILE A 796 -1.72 -24.12 33.94
N GLY A 797 -2.46 -23.22 34.62
CA GLY A 797 -2.40 -23.12 36.08
C GLY A 797 -2.96 -21.83 36.69
N THR A 798 -4.28 -21.74 36.78
CA THR A 798 -5.07 -20.99 37.78
C THR A 798 -4.98 -19.46 37.89
N SER A 799 -6.15 -18.83 37.69
CA SER A 799 -6.53 -17.51 38.19
C SER A 799 -6.49 -17.45 39.73
N ALA A 800 -5.79 -16.46 40.31
CA ALA A 800 -6.39 -15.40 41.14
C ALA A 800 -5.32 -14.61 41.93
N ASN A 801 -5.54 -13.29 41.97
CA ASN A 801 -5.06 -12.27 42.92
C ASN A 801 -3.66 -11.64 42.74
N GLY A 802 -3.68 -10.33 42.44
CA GLY A 802 -2.66 -9.38 42.90
C GLY A 802 -2.34 -8.26 41.91
N ARG A 803 -2.98 -7.10 42.09
CA ARG A 803 -2.57 -5.78 41.54
C ARG A 803 -1.13 -5.45 41.98
N ASP A 804 -0.31 -4.62 41.33
CA ASP A 804 -0.51 -3.28 40.77
C ASP A 804 0.74 -2.87 39.94
N TYR A 805 0.49 -1.97 38.96
CA TYR A 805 1.37 -1.17 38.06
C TYR A 805 2.03 -1.82 36.84
#